data_AF-A0A7X9DZN2-F1
#
_entry.id   AF-A0A7X9DZN2-F1
#
_cell.length_a   1.000
_cell.length_b   1.000
_cell.length_c   1.000
_cell.angle_alpha   90.00
_cell.angle_beta   90.00
_cell.angle_gamma   90.00
#
_symmetry.space_group_name_H-M   'P 1'
#
loop_
_entity.id
_entity.type
_entity.pdbx_description
1 polymer ?
#
loop_
_entity_poly.entity_id
_entity_poly.type
_entity_poly.pdbx_seq_one_letter_code
_entity_poly.pdbx_strand_id
1 'polypeptide(L)'
;MTWVLFSLFAVHAAGAQGEEASSPAERIVITAVGDVNLGSAYPDESGLPPDGGASLLEGVRAELAGDVVFANLEGPLADGGVSQKCGPRSRQCYAFRTPTAYVRHLKEAGFTVVSLANNHVNDFGEEGRQSTLRTLDEAGIRHSGPVGDVARLVVRDRSLVLIAFAAGTLSHNLLDIEDAARRVKELSASGDLVLVSFHGGTEGAKAGTLRDEPEFLGGEPRGHLVQFAHAMIDAGASLVIGHGPHVVRGLEVYRGRLIAYSLGNFCTYGGFNLSGSLGRAVILKAELDPRSGAFVTGRLIATRQEGRGIARLDPEGMGLREVRALSLADFPYSHPEIGEDGALCPGAGDGEGLFTLADSEKRKKLRELLDELSRRGLSKEALRRAFGDRRAGLLPEVLTRFAKPAEALPWEKYRPLFIDEAVLESARAFLAEHAELLSRVEEKYQVDRTVVAAIVGVETKFGKKRGNFPAFNVFATLSLLDARRGNWARNQLAALLSVFAADPLAVVGSYAGAVGLVQFIPSSIRTYGVDFDGDGRIDLDTPDDALASAANYLKGEGWKRARPIVRGGVNYRAIFRYNPAHHYARVVKELAEALGHPAEAPPAPKKTPAPVPAPAPAPTPAAPSPEPAPPSAPPAP
;
A
#
# COMPACT_ATOMS: atom_id res chain seq x y z
N MET A 1 -36.42 40.56 -28.87
CA MET A 1 -36.90 39.29 -28.28
C MET A 1 -36.45 38.17 -29.20
N THR A 2 -35.37 37.48 -28.87
CA THR A 2 -34.77 36.44 -29.72
C THR A 2 -34.08 35.41 -28.82
N TRP A 3 -34.25 34.12 -29.12
CA TRP A 3 -33.74 33.03 -28.29
C TRP A 3 -32.29 32.67 -28.64
N VAL A 4 -31.48 32.39 -27.62
CA VAL A 4 -30.26 31.56 -27.71
C VAL A 4 -30.25 30.65 -26.48
N LEU A 5 -29.98 29.36 -26.66
CA LEU A 5 -29.99 28.39 -25.57
C LEU A 5 -28.71 28.51 -24.71
N PHE A 6 -28.87 28.35 -23.40
CA PHE A 6 -27.79 27.92 -22.51
C PHE A 6 -28.11 26.50 -22.01
N SER A 7 -27.38 25.51 -22.54
CA SER A 7 -27.47 24.14 -22.05
C SER A 7 -26.77 24.01 -20.70
N LEU A 8 -27.55 23.92 -19.63
CA LEU A 8 -27.05 23.56 -18.30
C LEU A 8 -26.51 22.12 -18.36
N PHE A 9 -25.19 21.98 -18.40
CA PHE A 9 -24.53 20.72 -18.03
C PHE A 9 -24.70 20.51 -16.52
N ALA A 10 -25.85 19.95 -16.14
CA ALA A 10 -26.06 19.39 -14.82
C ALA A 10 -25.13 18.18 -14.66
N VAL A 11 -23.92 18.44 -14.14
CA VAL A 11 -23.01 17.39 -13.68
C VAL A 11 -23.75 16.58 -12.65
N HIS A 12 -24.26 15.42 -13.08
CA HIS A 12 -24.70 14.40 -12.16
C HIS A 12 -23.47 13.92 -11.43
N ALA A 13 -23.23 14.48 -10.25
CA ALA A 13 -22.51 13.79 -9.21
C ALA A 13 -23.32 12.52 -8.91
N ALA A 14 -23.00 11.45 -9.64
CA ALA A 14 -23.42 10.11 -9.29
C ALA A 14 -22.76 9.80 -7.95
N GLY A 15 -23.44 10.18 -6.87
CA GLY A 15 -23.01 9.89 -5.52
C GLY A 15 -22.85 8.39 -5.42
N ALA A 16 -21.61 7.95 -5.21
CA ALA A 16 -21.37 6.56 -4.84
C ALA A 16 -22.17 6.33 -3.56
N GLN A 17 -23.24 5.54 -3.67
CA GLN A 17 -23.87 4.96 -2.50
C GLN A 17 -22.79 4.10 -1.86
N GLY A 18 -22.20 4.58 -0.77
CA GLY A 18 -21.34 3.74 0.05
C GLY A 18 -22.18 2.57 0.50
N GLU A 19 -21.73 1.34 0.21
CA GLU A 19 -22.43 0.15 0.66
C GLU A 19 -22.49 0.19 2.19
N GLU A 20 -23.69 0.40 2.75
CA GLU A 20 -23.89 0.34 4.19
C GLU A 20 -23.52 -1.07 4.66
N ALA A 21 -22.47 -1.14 5.49
CA ALA A 21 -21.92 -2.38 6.00
C ALA A 21 -23.03 -3.19 6.70
N SER A 22 -23.10 -4.49 6.42
CA SER A 22 -24.13 -5.37 6.98
C SER A 22 -24.21 -5.28 8.51
N SER A 23 -25.45 -5.31 9.00
CA SER A 23 -25.72 -5.33 10.43
C SER A 23 -25.14 -6.62 11.06
N PRO A 24 -24.77 -6.61 12.35
CA PRO A 24 -24.17 -7.79 12.99
C PRO A 24 -25.02 -9.08 12.87
N ALA A 25 -26.34 -8.96 12.72
CA ALA A 25 -27.25 -10.10 12.55
C ALA A 25 -27.25 -10.71 11.14
N GLU A 26 -26.72 -10.01 10.13
CA GLU A 26 -26.67 -10.46 8.73
C GLU A 26 -25.34 -11.10 8.34
N ARG A 27 -24.26 -10.78 9.07
CA ARG A 27 -22.89 -11.24 8.80
C ARG A 27 -22.73 -12.74 8.97
N ILE A 28 -21.94 -13.33 8.09
CA ILE A 28 -21.61 -14.76 8.12
C ILE A 28 -20.36 -14.96 8.99
N VAL A 29 -20.46 -15.81 10.00
CA VAL A 29 -19.39 -16.11 10.96
C VAL A 29 -18.65 -17.38 10.56
N ILE A 30 -17.43 -17.23 10.06
CA ILE A 30 -16.52 -18.34 9.82
C ILE A 30 -15.67 -18.56 11.07
N THR A 31 -15.86 -19.68 11.75
CA THR A 31 -14.98 -20.16 12.84
C THR A 31 -13.99 -21.15 12.27
N ALA A 32 -12.71 -20.80 12.30
CA ALA A 32 -11.62 -21.61 11.76
C ALA A 32 -10.61 -21.96 12.86
N VAL A 33 -10.10 -23.18 12.80
CA VAL A 33 -8.93 -23.64 13.57
C VAL A 33 -7.89 -24.22 12.63
N GLY A 34 -6.67 -24.40 13.12
CA GLY A 34 -5.58 -24.98 12.35
C GLY A 34 -5.64 -26.51 12.25
N ASP A 35 -4.51 -27.14 12.56
CA ASP A 35 -4.30 -28.56 12.26
C ASP A 35 -4.91 -29.46 13.36
N VAL A 36 -5.62 -30.50 12.94
CA VAL A 36 -6.35 -31.44 13.81
C VAL A 36 -6.00 -32.88 13.46
N ASN A 37 -5.44 -33.60 14.42
CA ASN A 37 -5.28 -35.06 14.42
C ASN A 37 -5.75 -35.59 15.78
N LEU A 38 -6.79 -36.43 15.80
CA LEU A 38 -7.42 -36.87 17.05
C LEU A 38 -6.72 -38.08 17.72
N GLY A 39 -5.50 -38.42 17.26
CA GLY A 39 -4.73 -39.59 17.67
C GLY A 39 -4.59 -40.62 16.54
N SER A 40 -3.61 -41.51 16.67
CA SER A 40 -3.30 -42.55 15.68
C SER A 40 -3.38 -43.96 16.26
N ALA A 41 -4.08 -44.85 15.57
CA ALA A 41 -4.07 -46.31 15.74
C ALA A 41 -3.02 -46.98 14.84
N TYR A 42 -1.90 -46.30 14.59
CA TYR A 42 -0.75 -46.80 13.83
C TYR A 42 0.56 -46.23 14.42
N PRO A 43 1.62 -47.05 14.60
CA PRO A 43 1.70 -48.48 14.28
C PRO A 43 0.86 -49.39 15.19
N ASP A 44 0.43 -48.85 16.33
CA ASP A 44 -0.45 -49.48 17.32
C ASP A 44 -1.34 -48.41 17.99
N GLU A 45 -2.18 -48.81 18.95
CA GLU A 45 -3.15 -47.93 19.61
C GLU A 45 -2.55 -46.97 20.65
N SER A 46 -1.24 -47.02 20.93
CA SER A 46 -0.61 -46.09 21.90
C SER A 46 -0.62 -44.62 21.44
N GLY A 47 -0.89 -44.36 20.16
CA GLY A 47 -1.15 -43.03 19.62
C GLY A 47 -2.57 -42.50 19.89
N LEU A 48 -3.48 -43.29 20.47
CA LEU A 48 -4.85 -42.89 20.82
C LEU A 48 -4.95 -42.33 22.25
N PRO A 49 -5.94 -41.46 22.53
CA PRO A 49 -6.30 -41.06 23.88
C PRO A 49 -7.06 -42.15 24.65
N PRO A 50 -6.77 -42.35 25.95
CA PRO A 50 -7.28 -43.49 26.72
C PRO A 50 -8.77 -43.40 27.10
N ASP A 51 -9.40 -42.23 26.92
CA ASP A 51 -10.83 -42.00 27.09
C ASP A 51 -11.64 -42.21 25.79
N GLY A 52 -11.00 -42.70 24.73
CA GLY A 52 -11.62 -42.84 23.41
C GLY A 52 -11.91 -41.49 22.73
N GLY A 53 -11.26 -40.41 23.17
CA GLY A 53 -11.22 -39.08 22.56
C GLY A 53 -12.15 -38.03 23.17
N ALA A 54 -12.92 -38.37 24.21
CA ALA A 54 -13.98 -37.51 24.76
C ALA A 54 -13.48 -36.13 25.23
N SER A 55 -12.33 -36.07 25.92
CA SER A 55 -11.78 -34.84 26.51
C SER A 55 -11.02 -33.95 25.51
N LEU A 56 -10.73 -34.43 24.29
CA LEU A 56 -9.86 -33.77 23.30
C LEU A 56 -10.27 -32.32 23.00
N LEU A 57 -11.56 -32.11 22.75
CA LEU A 57 -12.15 -30.83 22.32
C LEU A 57 -13.08 -30.20 23.36
N GLU A 58 -13.30 -30.87 24.49
CA GLU A 58 -14.23 -30.46 25.56
C GLU A 58 -13.97 -29.01 26.01
N GLY A 59 -12.74 -28.70 26.43
CA GLY A 59 -12.35 -27.39 26.97
C GLY A 59 -12.22 -26.26 25.94
N VAL A 60 -12.63 -26.49 24.68
CA VAL A 60 -12.73 -25.47 23.61
C VAL A 60 -14.09 -25.49 22.90
N ARG A 61 -14.97 -26.47 23.20
CA ARG A 61 -16.23 -26.73 22.48
C ARG A 61 -17.16 -25.50 22.41
N ALA A 62 -17.22 -24.69 23.46
CA ALA A 62 -18.04 -23.48 23.50
C ALA A 62 -17.60 -22.40 22.48
N GLU A 63 -16.34 -22.41 22.05
CA GLU A 63 -15.82 -21.46 21.08
C GLU A 63 -15.89 -21.95 19.62
N LEU A 64 -16.20 -23.23 19.40
CA LEU A 64 -16.38 -23.83 18.07
C LEU A 64 -17.80 -23.59 17.53
N ALA A 65 -18.20 -22.31 17.48
CA ALA A 65 -19.55 -21.89 17.11
C ALA A 65 -19.54 -20.71 16.12
N GLY A 66 -20.20 -20.93 14.97
CA GLY A 66 -20.41 -19.98 13.87
C GLY A 66 -21.32 -20.60 12.80
N ASP A 67 -21.55 -19.93 11.67
CA ASP A 67 -22.30 -20.52 10.55
C ASP A 67 -21.50 -21.60 9.80
N VAL A 68 -20.17 -21.45 9.81
CA VAL A 68 -19.21 -22.43 9.31
C VAL A 68 -18.17 -22.67 10.41
N VAL A 69 -17.92 -23.94 10.73
CA VAL A 69 -16.90 -24.35 11.70
C VAL A 69 -15.93 -25.30 10.99
N PHE A 70 -14.67 -24.87 10.86
CA PHE A 70 -13.68 -25.43 9.94
C PHE A 70 -12.36 -25.82 10.62
N ALA A 71 -11.76 -26.94 10.18
CA ALA A 71 -10.41 -27.40 10.53
C ALA A 71 -9.70 -28.04 9.33
N ASN A 72 -8.38 -28.15 9.40
CA ASN A 72 -7.60 -29.07 8.56
C ASN A 72 -7.43 -30.41 9.29
N LEU A 73 -7.86 -31.52 8.65
CA LEU A 73 -7.85 -32.85 9.23
C LEU A 73 -6.61 -33.62 8.77
N GLU A 74 -5.62 -33.72 9.64
CA GLU A 74 -4.33 -34.35 9.37
C GLU A 74 -4.42 -35.88 9.42
N GLY A 75 -4.42 -36.49 8.24
CA GLY A 75 -4.41 -37.94 8.05
C GLY A 75 -5.79 -38.61 7.96
N PRO A 76 -5.85 -39.84 7.43
CA PRO A 76 -7.10 -40.53 7.15
C PRO A 76 -7.85 -41.01 8.39
N LEU A 77 -9.19 -41.05 8.25
CA LEU A 77 -10.10 -41.80 9.11
C LEU A 77 -10.28 -43.22 8.55
N ALA A 78 -9.67 -44.24 9.18
CA ALA A 78 -9.72 -45.62 8.72
C ALA A 78 -9.41 -46.64 9.83
N ASP A 79 -10.16 -47.75 9.86
CA ASP A 79 -9.97 -48.83 10.85
C ASP A 79 -9.05 -49.97 10.33
N GLY A 80 -8.73 -49.96 9.03
CA GLY A 80 -7.92 -50.96 8.31
C GLY A 80 -6.71 -50.38 7.56
N GLY A 81 -6.34 -50.99 6.44
CA GLY A 81 -5.35 -50.50 5.48
C GLY A 81 -3.87 -50.77 5.79
N VAL A 82 -3.04 -50.65 4.75
CA VAL A 82 -1.56 -50.72 4.82
C VAL A 82 -0.98 -49.35 4.49
N SER A 83 -0.08 -48.84 5.34
CA SER A 83 0.53 -47.53 5.09
C SER A 83 1.36 -47.52 3.80
N GLN A 84 1.11 -46.53 2.95
CA GLN A 84 1.85 -46.29 1.71
C GLN A 84 3.04 -45.32 1.92
N LYS A 85 3.08 -44.63 3.07
CA LYS A 85 4.11 -43.66 3.44
C LYS A 85 5.22 -44.30 4.28
N CYS A 86 4.86 -45.15 5.24
CA CYS A 86 5.81 -45.73 6.19
C CYS A 86 5.95 -47.24 6.01
N GLY A 87 7.11 -47.67 5.51
CA GLY A 87 7.45 -49.09 5.41
C GLY A 87 7.64 -49.76 6.78
N PRO A 88 7.40 -51.08 6.95
CA PRO A 88 7.27 -51.77 8.26
C PRO A 88 8.50 -51.78 9.20
N ARG A 89 9.61 -51.14 8.81
CA ARG A 89 10.83 -51.01 9.62
C ARG A 89 11.28 -49.55 9.80
N SER A 90 10.48 -48.59 9.33
CA SER A 90 10.82 -47.16 9.41
C SER A 90 10.61 -46.63 10.82
N ARG A 91 11.66 -46.01 11.39
CA ARG A 91 11.65 -45.43 12.75
C ARG A 91 11.63 -43.89 12.76
N GLN A 92 11.57 -43.27 11.59
CA GLN A 92 11.60 -41.81 11.39
C GLN A 92 10.57 -41.40 10.33
N CYS A 93 9.41 -42.05 10.36
CA CYS A 93 8.32 -41.82 9.42
C CYS A 93 7.01 -41.75 10.21
N TYR A 94 6.25 -40.69 9.98
CA TYR A 94 4.97 -40.45 10.62
C TYR A 94 3.86 -40.75 9.62
N ALA A 95 3.08 -41.78 9.92
CA ALA A 95 1.82 -42.07 9.25
C ALA A 95 0.72 -42.10 10.31
N PHE A 96 -0.38 -41.40 10.07
CA PHE A 96 -1.50 -41.31 10.98
C PHE A 96 -2.67 -42.15 10.48
N ARG A 97 -3.37 -42.78 11.42
CA ARG A 97 -4.59 -43.54 11.15
C ARG A 97 -5.57 -43.34 12.29
N THR A 98 -6.48 -42.39 12.14
CA THR A 98 -7.51 -42.15 13.15
C THR A 98 -8.64 -43.19 12.95
N PRO A 99 -9.15 -43.89 13.98
CA PRO A 99 -10.29 -44.79 13.81
C PRO A 99 -11.53 -44.01 13.34
N THR A 100 -12.36 -44.60 12.48
CA THR A 100 -13.52 -43.91 11.86
C THR A 100 -14.48 -43.35 12.91
N ALA A 101 -14.69 -44.11 14.00
CA ALA A 101 -15.51 -43.73 15.15
C ALA A 101 -15.14 -42.40 15.81
N TYR A 102 -13.94 -41.85 15.59
CA TYR A 102 -13.53 -40.55 16.14
C TYR A 102 -14.17 -39.37 15.41
N VAL A 103 -14.79 -39.56 14.23
CA VAL A 103 -15.54 -38.50 13.53
C VAL A 103 -16.67 -37.90 14.39
N ARG A 104 -17.20 -38.69 15.34
CA ARG A 104 -18.19 -38.23 16.33
C ARG A 104 -17.70 -37.00 17.09
N HIS A 105 -16.40 -36.93 17.43
CA HIS A 105 -15.84 -35.83 18.21
C HIS A 105 -15.80 -34.53 17.42
N LEU A 106 -15.56 -34.62 16.11
CA LEU A 106 -15.67 -33.47 15.20
C LEU A 106 -17.12 -33.00 15.11
N LYS A 107 -18.05 -33.94 14.90
CA LYS A 107 -19.49 -33.64 14.76
C LYS A 107 -20.08 -33.02 16.03
N GLU A 108 -19.77 -33.62 17.17
CA GLU A 108 -20.16 -33.16 18.51
C GLU A 108 -19.55 -31.82 18.91
N ALA A 109 -18.35 -31.52 18.41
CA ALA A 109 -17.68 -30.24 18.60
C ALA A 109 -18.18 -29.14 17.64
N GLY A 110 -19.11 -29.45 16.74
CA GLY A 110 -19.77 -28.48 15.87
C GLY A 110 -19.15 -28.31 14.48
N PHE A 111 -18.11 -29.07 14.10
CA PHE A 111 -17.46 -28.93 12.80
C PHE A 111 -18.44 -29.20 11.63
N THR A 112 -18.57 -28.22 10.74
CA THR A 112 -19.46 -28.27 9.57
C THR A 112 -18.72 -28.71 8.30
N VAL A 113 -17.41 -28.42 8.23
CA VAL A 113 -16.57 -28.69 7.07
C VAL A 113 -15.10 -28.90 7.46
N VAL A 114 -14.36 -29.75 6.74
CA VAL A 114 -12.91 -29.95 6.92
C VAL A 114 -12.11 -29.84 5.61
N SER A 115 -10.85 -29.43 5.73
CA SER A 115 -9.84 -29.60 4.68
C SER A 115 -9.20 -30.98 4.79
N LEU A 116 -9.10 -31.68 3.66
CA LEU A 116 -8.34 -32.92 3.49
C LEU A 116 -7.10 -32.70 2.60
N ALA A 117 -6.83 -31.48 2.17
CA ALA A 117 -5.66 -31.16 1.35
C ALA A 117 -4.42 -30.98 2.27
N ASN A 118 -3.68 -32.06 2.52
CA ASN A 118 -2.45 -32.03 3.32
C ASN A 118 -1.47 -33.16 2.93
N ASN A 119 -0.29 -33.18 3.56
CA ASN A 119 0.74 -34.20 3.32
C ASN A 119 0.49 -35.54 4.05
N HIS A 120 -0.59 -35.67 4.82
CA HIS A 120 -0.99 -36.91 5.51
C HIS A 120 -2.21 -37.64 4.91
N VAL A 121 -2.99 -37.01 4.02
CA VAL A 121 -4.18 -37.61 3.37
C VAL A 121 -3.93 -38.92 2.61
N ASN A 122 -2.68 -39.21 2.25
CA ASN A 122 -2.26 -40.42 1.52
C ASN A 122 -1.58 -41.48 2.40
N ASP A 123 -1.51 -41.29 3.72
CA ASP A 123 -0.76 -42.18 4.63
C ASP A 123 -1.15 -43.66 4.48
N PHE A 124 -2.42 -43.93 4.15
CA PHE A 124 -3.02 -45.25 3.91
C PHE A 124 -3.63 -45.40 2.50
N GLY A 125 -3.09 -44.67 1.51
CA GLY A 125 -3.45 -44.80 0.11
C GLY A 125 -4.90 -44.44 -0.24
N GLU A 126 -5.40 -45.03 -1.32
CA GLU A 126 -6.78 -44.81 -1.78
C GLU A 126 -7.83 -45.37 -0.82
N GLU A 127 -7.54 -46.51 -0.16
CA GLU A 127 -8.43 -47.09 0.85
C GLU A 127 -8.65 -46.12 2.03
N GLY A 128 -7.57 -45.53 2.55
CA GLY A 128 -7.64 -44.50 3.60
C GLY A 128 -8.40 -43.25 3.18
N ARG A 129 -8.20 -42.76 1.94
CA ARG A 129 -8.99 -41.64 1.39
C ARG A 129 -10.47 -41.96 1.33
N GLN A 130 -10.84 -43.05 0.66
CA GLN A 130 -12.23 -43.42 0.44
C GLN A 130 -12.96 -43.77 1.75
N SER A 131 -12.23 -44.31 2.74
CA SER A 131 -12.71 -44.44 4.11
C SER A 131 -13.00 -43.09 4.75
N THR A 132 -12.09 -42.12 4.61
CA THR A 132 -12.23 -40.76 5.16
C THR A 132 -13.43 -40.01 4.57
N LEU A 133 -13.58 -40.03 3.24
CA LEU A 133 -14.68 -39.35 2.55
C LEU A 133 -16.05 -39.88 3.02
N ARG A 134 -16.27 -41.21 2.98
CA ARG A 134 -17.51 -41.83 3.45
C ARG A 134 -17.79 -41.52 4.93
N THR A 135 -16.77 -41.61 5.79
CA THR A 135 -16.91 -41.35 7.23
C THR A 135 -17.38 -39.91 7.50
N LEU A 136 -16.94 -38.94 6.70
CA LEU A 136 -17.34 -37.54 6.81
C LEU A 136 -18.74 -37.29 6.22
N ASP A 137 -19.06 -37.87 5.07
CA ASP A 137 -20.41 -37.80 4.47
C ASP A 137 -21.48 -38.44 5.37
N GLU A 138 -21.20 -39.61 5.96
CA GLU A 138 -22.10 -40.30 6.91
C GLU A 138 -22.28 -39.49 8.21
N ALA A 139 -21.23 -38.81 8.67
CA ALA A 139 -21.33 -37.84 9.77
C ALA A 139 -22.01 -36.51 9.37
N GLY A 140 -22.26 -36.28 8.07
CA GLY A 140 -22.76 -35.01 7.54
C GLY A 140 -21.81 -33.84 7.83
N ILE A 141 -20.50 -34.04 7.67
CA ILE A 141 -19.44 -33.03 7.70
C ILE A 141 -18.93 -32.88 6.27
N ARG A 142 -18.96 -31.66 5.71
CA ARG A 142 -18.48 -31.44 4.35
C ARG A 142 -16.94 -31.54 4.27
N HIS A 143 -16.41 -31.83 3.08
CA HIS A 143 -14.97 -31.81 2.85
C HIS A 143 -14.60 -31.11 1.54
N SER A 144 -13.38 -30.60 1.48
CA SER A 144 -12.66 -30.38 0.22
C SER A 144 -11.24 -30.89 0.40
N GLY A 145 -10.67 -31.51 -0.64
CA GLY A 145 -9.26 -31.88 -0.63
C GLY A 145 -8.78 -32.65 -1.85
N PRO A 146 -9.49 -33.70 -2.31
CA PRO A 146 -9.17 -34.38 -3.58
C PRO A 146 -9.19 -33.44 -4.80
N VAL A 147 -8.46 -33.80 -5.86
CA VAL A 147 -8.49 -33.06 -7.14
C VAL A 147 -9.92 -32.98 -7.67
N GLY A 148 -10.42 -31.75 -7.86
CA GLY A 148 -11.78 -31.49 -8.34
C GLY A 148 -12.85 -31.37 -7.25
N ASP A 149 -12.56 -31.73 -5.99
CA ASP A 149 -13.52 -31.71 -4.90
C ASP A 149 -13.69 -30.32 -4.26
N VAL A 150 -14.93 -29.93 -3.94
CA VAL A 150 -15.27 -28.66 -3.29
C VAL A 150 -16.43 -28.81 -2.31
N ALA A 151 -16.27 -28.30 -1.10
CA ALA A 151 -17.28 -28.37 -0.06
C ALA A 151 -18.32 -27.25 -0.28
N ARG A 152 -19.55 -27.61 -0.64
CA ARG A 152 -20.66 -26.66 -0.79
C ARG A 152 -21.53 -26.61 0.48
N LEU A 153 -21.76 -25.40 0.98
CA LEU A 153 -22.63 -25.08 2.12
C LEU A 153 -23.64 -23.99 1.72
N VAL A 154 -24.76 -23.90 2.44
CA VAL A 154 -25.71 -22.79 2.31
C VAL A 154 -25.93 -22.20 3.70
N VAL A 155 -25.74 -20.89 3.83
CA VAL A 155 -25.92 -20.12 5.07
C VAL A 155 -26.77 -18.92 4.74
N ARG A 156 -27.95 -18.80 5.38
CA ARG A 156 -28.85 -17.63 5.25
C ARG A 156 -29.10 -17.25 3.78
N ASP A 157 -29.47 -18.25 2.97
CA ASP A 157 -29.71 -18.17 1.52
C ASP A 157 -28.52 -17.71 0.65
N ARG A 158 -27.31 -17.67 1.21
CA ARG A 158 -26.04 -17.49 0.47
C ARG A 158 -25.34 -18.83 0.30
N SER A 159 -24.83 -19.07 -0.91
CA SER A 159 -24.00 -20.24 -1.21
C SER A 159 -22.55 -19.95 -0.82
N LEU A 160 -21.92 -20.89 -0.11
CA LEU A 160 -20.51 -20.86 0.23
C LEU A 160 -19.81 -22.09 -0.33
N VAL A 161 -18.58 -21.89 -0.81
CA VAL A 161 -17.74 -22.98 -1.30
C VAL A 161 -16.39 -22.93 -0.62
N LEU A 162 -16.02 -23.99 0.08
CA LEU A 162 -14.64 -24.24 0.46
C LEU A 162 -13.94 -25.02 -0.65
N ILE A 163 -12.82 -24.51 -1.14
CA ILE A 163 -11.86 -25.23 -1.98
C ILE A 163 -10.52 -25.32 -1.24
N ALA A 164 -9.97 -26.53 -1.13
CA ALA A 164 -8.76 -26.82 -0.38
C ALA A 164 -7.59 -27.22 -1.31
N PHE A 165 -6.43 -26.61 -1.09
CA PHE A 165 -5.23 -26.82 -1.89
C PHE A 165 -4.08 -27.40 -1.05
N ALA A 166 -3.17 -28.16 -1.69
CA ALA A 166 -1.92 -28.59 -1.07
C ALA A 166 -0.77 -28.54 -2.09
N ALA A 167 0.47 -28.57 -1.61
CA ALA A 167 1.61 -28.80 -2.48
C ALA A 167 1.68 -30.29 -2.85
N GLY A 168 1.31 -30.63 -4.09
CA GLY A 168 1.27 -32.02 -4.58
C GLY A 168 0.22 -32.25 -5.66
N THR A 169 0.00 -33.52 -6.04
CA THR A 169 -0.90 -33.93 -7.13
C THR A 169 -2.18 -34.66 -6.69
N LEU A 170 -2.34 -34.89 -5.38
CA LEU A 170 -3.53 -35.57 -4.82
C LEU A 170 -4.66 -34.58 -4.44
N SER A 171 -4.37 -33.29 -4.53
CA SER A 171 -5.26 -32.17 -4.24
C SER A 171 -5.19 -31.12 -5.34
N HIS A 172 -6.07 -30.12 -5.31
CA HIS A 172 -5.85 -28.91 -6.09
C HIS A 172 -4.46 -28.34 -5.71
N ASN A 173 -3.60 -28.08 -6.69
CA ASN A 173 -2.17 -27.88 -6.44
C ASN A 173 -1.84 -26.40 -6.20
N LEU A 174 -1.40 -26.04 -4.99
CA LEU A 174 -1.03 -24.64 -4.68
C LEU A 174 0.25 -24.16 -5.40
N LEU A 175 1.01 -25.08 -5.99
CA LEU A 175 2.18 -24.74 -6.81
C LEU A 175 1.78 -24.21 -8.20
N ASP A 176 0.58 -24.53 -8.68
CA ASP A 176 0.02 -24.01 -9.92
C ASP A 176 -0.95 -22.86 -9.60
N ILE A 177 -0.37 -21.68 -9.38
CA ILE A 177 -1.11 -20.47 -8.98
C ILE A 177 -2.10 -20.04 -10.09
N GLU A 178 -1.79 -20.31 -11.37
CA GLU A 178 -2.68 -19.96 -12.50
C GLU A 178 -3.91 -20.88 -12.56
N ASP A 179 -3.72 -22.20 -12.41
CA ASP A 179 -4.84 -23.15 -12.34
C ASP A 179 -5.70 -22.93 -11.09
N ALA A 180 -5.06 -22.68 -9.94
CA ALA A 180 -5.74 -22.38 -8.68
C ALA A 180 -6.58 -21.09 -8.75
N ALA A 181 -6.00 -19.99 -9.26
CA ALA A 181 -6.72 -18.73 -9.44
C ALA A 181 -7.87 -18.87 -10.45
N ARG A 182 -7.69 -19.66 -11.52
CA ARG A 182 -8.76 -19.93 -12.47
C ARG A 182 -9.95 -20.65 -11.82
N ARG A 183 -9.71 -21.68 -10.99
CA ARG A 183 -10.76 -22.40 -10.24
C ARG A 183 -11.50 -21.50 -9.26
N VAL A 184 -10.79 -20.70 -8.46
CA VAL A 184 -11.42 -19.76 -7.51
C VAL A 184 -12.29 -18.74 -8.27
N LYS A 185 -11.86 -18.29 -9.44
CA LYS A 185 -12.62 -17.39 -10.30
C LYS A 185 -13.85 -18.04 -10.93
N GLU A 186 -13.76 -19.30 -11.37
CA GLU A 186 -14.90 -20.09 -11.87
C GLU A 186 -15.98 -20.26 -10.78
N LEU A 187 -15.57 -20.52 -9.53
CA LEU A 187 -16.47 -20.57 -8.38
C LEU A 187 -17.08 -19.19 -8.04
N SER A 188 -16.25 -18.16 -7.89
CA SER A 188 -16.73 -16.81 -7.53
C SER A 188 -17.67 -16.22 -8.59
N ALA A 189 -17.45 -16.50 -9.87
CA ALA A 189 -18.34 -16.11 -10.97
C ALA A 189 -19.74 -16.77 -10.90
N SER A 190 -19.92 -17.83 -10.10
CA SER A 190 -21.21 -18.46 -9.84
C SER A 190 -22.05 -17.72 -8.77
N GLY A 191 -21.50 -16.66 -8.15
CA GLY A 191 -22.12 -15.95 -7.03
C GLY A 191 -21.87 -16.58 -5.66
N ASP A 192 -21.03 -17.61 -5.60
CA ASP A 192 -20.57 -18.29 -4.39
C ASP A 192 -19.60 -17.37 -3.58
N LEU A 193 -19.74 -17.35 -2.25
CA LEU A 193 -18.67 -16.85 -1.38
C LEU A 193 -17.60 -17.94 -1.26
N VAL A 194 -16.42 -17.70 -1.83
CA VAL A 194 -15.36 -18.72 -1.92
C VAL A 194 -14.41 -18.59 -0.73
N LEU A 195 -14.38 -19.62 0.11
CA LEU A 195 -13.39 -19.82 1.16
C LEU A 195 -12.26 -20.68 0.58
N VAL A 196 -11.01 -20.33 0.88
CA VAL A 196 -9.84 -21.11 0.43
C VAL A 196 -9.08 -21.65 1.64
N SER A 197 -8.83 -22.96 1.64
CA SER A 197 -7.84 -23.61 2.50
C SER A 197 -6.56 -23.89 1.70
N PHE A 198 -5.38 -23.77 2.30
CA PHE A 198 -4.16 -24.32 1.73
C PHE A 198 -3.28 -25.01 2.79
N HIS A 199 -2.58 -26.08 2.41
CA HIS A 199 -1.51 -26.69 3.22
C HIS A 199 -0.15 -26.60 2.52
N GLY A 200 0.75 -25.79 3.07
CA GLY A 200 2.05 -25.48 2.47
C GLY A 200 2.97 -24.70 3.42
N GLY A 201 4.02 -24.11 2.86
CA GLY A 201 5.09 -23.48 3.63
C GLY A 201 6.09 -24.44 4.26
N THR A 202 7.10 -23.86 4.89
CA THR A 202 8.12 -24.54 5.71
C THR A 202 7.50 -24.97 7.03
N GLU A 203 7.93 -26.09 7.60
CA GLU A 203 7.31 -26.69 8.80
C GLU A 203 8.21 -26.58 10.04
N GLY A 204 7.59 -26.43 11.22
CA GLY A 204 8.25 -26.53 12.52
C GLY A 204 8.52 -25.21 13.25
N ALA A 205 9.11 -25.29 14.44
CA ALA A 205 9.16 -24.21 15.45
C ALA A 205 9.82 -22.87 15.02
N LYS A 206 10.52 -22.84 13.88
CA LYS A 206 11.15 -21.64 13.30
C LYS A 206 10.36 -21.01 12.14
N ALA A 207 9.28 -21.66 11.70
CA ALA A 207 8.54 -21.29 10.50
C ALA A 207 7.42 -20.26 10.75
N GLY A 208 7.38 -19.57 11.89
CA GLY A 208 6.33 -18.59 12.21
C GLY A 208 6.40 -17.29 11.39
N THR A 209 7.59 -16.88 10.96
CA THR A 209 7.82 -15.71 10.10
C THR A 209 7.60 -16.07 8.64
N LEU A 210 6.73 -15.34 7.95
CA LEU A 210 6.51 -15.45 6.51
C LEU A 210 7.42 -14.49 5.72
N ARG A 211 7.60 -14.77 4.42
CA ARG A 211 8.31 -13.93 3.45
C ARG A 211 7.64 -13.99 2.07
N ASP A 212 7.88 -12.97 1.25
CA ASP A 212 7.48 -12.92 -0.16
C ASP A 212 8.48 -13.70 -1.05
N GLU A 213 8.78 -14.96 -0.68
CA GLU A 213 9.68 -15.88 -1.39
C GLU A 213 9.14 -17.34 -1.36
N PRO A 214 9.58 -18.24 -2.27
CA PRO A 214 9.14 -19.63 -2.28
C PRO A 214 9.67 -20.43 -1.07
N GLU A 215 8.79 -21.19 -0.42
CA GLU A 215 9.12 -22.05 0.72
C GLU A 215 9.33 -23.53 0.33
N PHE A 216 10.09 -24.26 1.15
CA PHE A 216 10.48 -25.64 0.91
C PHE A 216 10.48 -26.48 2.20
N LEU A 217 10.19 -27.77 2.09
CA LEU A 217 10.39 -28.77 3.15
C LEU A 217 11.52 -29.70 2.72
N GLY A 218 12.72 -29.46 3.23
CA GLY A 218 13.93 -30.10 2.72
C GLY A 218 14.20 -29.69 1.27
N GLY A 219 13.96 -30.59 0.31
CA GLY A 219 14.02 -30.31 -1.13
C GLY A 219 12.65 -30.18 -1.81
N GLU A 220 11.54 -30.43 -1.11
CA GLU A 220 10.20 -30.41 -1.70
C GLU A 220 9.64 -28.97 -1.73
N PRO A 221 9.12 -28.48 -2.87
CA PRO A 221 8.51 -27.15 -2.94
C PRO A 221 7.19 -27.12 -2.17
N ARG A 222 7.04 -26.13 -1.29
CA ARG A 222 5.85 -25.93 -0.45
C ARG A 222 5.07 -24.66 -0.78
N GLY A 223 5.41 -24.01 -1.90
CA GLY A 223 4.69 -22.89 -2.50
C GLY A 223 5.26 -21.52 -2.19
N HIS A 224 4.86 -20.54 -3.00
CA HIS A 224 5.07 -19.12 -2.71
C HIS A 224 3.77 -18.58 -2.11
N LEU A 225 3.65 -18.64 -0.77
CA LEU A 225 2.34 -18.50 -0.12
C LEU A 225 1.75 -17.09 -0.23
N VAL A 226 2.55 -16.03 -0.21
CA VAL A 226 2.06 -14.65 -0.38
C VAL A 226 1.47 -14.46 -1.78
N GLN A 227 2.17 -14.91 -2.83
CA GLN A 227 1.67 -14.82 -4.21
C GLN A 227 0.46 -15.72 -4.43
N PHE A 228 0.45 -16.93 -3.86
CA PHE A 228 -0.73 -17.80 -3.89
C PHE A 228 -1.94 -17.12 -3.25
N ALA A 229 -1.83 -16.67 -1.99
CA ALA A 229 -2.95 -16.08 -1.26
C ALA A 229 -3.46 -14.80 -1.93
N HIS A 230 -2.57 -13.91 -2.40
CA HIS A 230 -2.96 -12.72 -3.15
C HIS A 230 -3.68 -13.08 -4.46
N ALA A 231 -3.20 -14.10 -5.19
CA ALA A 231 -3.86 -14.56 -6.42
C ALA A 231 -5.25 -15.17 -6.16
N MET A 232 -5.46 -15.83 -5.02
CA MET A 232 -6.78 -16.35 -4.64
C MET A 232 -7.77 -15.21 -4.32
N ILE A 233 -7.32 -14.17 -3.60
CA ILE A 233 -8.13 -12.96 -3.37
C ILE A 233 -8.40 -12.22 -4.69
N ASP A 234 -7.39 -12.06 -5.55
CA ASP A 234 -7.51 -11.43 -6.89
C ASP A 234 -8.46 -12.22 -7.82
N ALA A 235 -8.61 -13.53 -7.60
CA ALA A 235 -9.56 -14.40 -8.27
C ALA A 235 -11.00 -14.35 -7.69
N GLY A 236 -11.17 -13.82 -6.48
CA GLY A 236 -12.48 -13.59 -5.86
C GLY A 236 -12.67 -14.13 -4.43
N ALA A 237 -11.71 -14.89 -3.87
CA ALA A 237 -11.85 -15.52 -2.56
C ALA A 237 -12.16 -14.53 -1.42
N SER A 238 -13.12 -14.88 -0.57
CA SER A 238 -13.59 -14.05 0.56
C SER A 238 -12.70 -14.15 1.79
N LEU A 239 -12.08 -15.33 1.99
CA LEU A 239 -11.19 -15.65 3.11
C LEU A 239 -10.18 -16.70 2.66
N VAL A 240 -8.92 -16.56 3.07
CA VAL A 240 -7.86 -17.56 2.85
C VAL A 240 -7.32 -18.04 4.19
N ILE A 241 -7.22 -19.36 4.39
CA ILE A 241 -6.79 -20.02 5.62
C ILE A 241 -5.64 -21.00 5.30
N GLY A 242 -4.54 -20.88 6.03
CA GLY A 242 -3.31 -21.64 5.82
C GLY A 242 -3.03 -22.68 6.90
N HIS A 243 -2.33 -23.73 6.49
CA HIS A 243 -2.04 -24.94 7.26
C HIS A 243 -0.65 -25.50 6.91
N GLY A 244 -0.07 -26.32 7.79
CA GLY A 244 1.19 -27.02 7.54
C GLY A 244 2.44 -26.51 8.28
N PRO A 245 2.64 -25.21 8.57
CA PRO A 245 3.78 -24.76 9.37
C PRO A 245 3.83 -25.36 10.78
N HIS A 246 2.71 -25.90 11.28
CA HIS A 246 2.53 -26.46 12.63
C HIS A 246 2.82 -25.47 13.78
N VAL A 247 2.94 -24.19 13.44
CA VAL A 247 3.00 -23.02 14.34
C VAL A 247 2.06 -21.96 13.80
N VAL A 248 1.63 -21.02 14.65
CA VAL A 248 0.89 -19.82 14.19
C VAL A 248 1.76 -18.95 13.26
N ARG A 249 1.13 -18.22 12.34
CA ARG A 249 1.78 -17.21 11.47
C ARG A 249 1.02 -15.88 11.54
N GLY A 250 1.57 -14.84 10.92
CA GLY A 250 0.92 -13.54 10.78
C GLY A 250 -0.39 -13.60 9.98
N LEU A 251 -1.23 -12.58 10.18
CA LEU A 251 -2.44 -12.29 9.41
C LEU A 251 -2.24 -11.08 8.50
N GLU A 252 -2.95 -11.06 7.38
CA GLU A 252 -2.97 -9.94 6.43
C GLU A 252 -4.40 -9.59 6.03
N VAL A 253 -4.66 -8.30 5.79
CA VAL A 253 -5.84 -7.81 5.09
C VAL A 253 -5.41 -7.27 3.73
N TYR A 254 -5.85 -7.93 2.66
CA TYR A 254 -5.54 -7.58 1.28
C TYR A 254 -6.86 -7.43 0.51
N ARG A 255 -7.07 -6.27 -0.15
CA ARG A 255 -8.33 -5.95 -0.88
C ARG A 255 -9.60 -6.12 -0.03
N GLY A 256 -9.55 -5.72 1.24
CA GLY A 256 -10.67 -5.88 2.18
C GLY A 256 -11.00 -7.34 2.56
N ARG A 257 -10.14 -8.32 2.21
CA ARG A 257 -10.30 -9.74 2.56
C ARG A 257 -9.21 -10.17 3.54
N LEU A 258 -9.56 -11.07 4.46
CA LEU A 258 -8.63 -11.59 5.46
C LEU A 258 -7.85 -12.80 4.91
N ILE A 259 -6.56 -12.86 5.23
CA ILE A 259 -5.67 -13.99 4.99
C ILE A 259 -5.05 -14.40 6.33
N ALA A 260 -5.22 -15.66 6.72
CA ALA A 260 -4.59 -16.26 7.89
C ALA A 260 -3.57 -17.30 7.45
N TYR A 261 -2.27 -17.00 7.51
CA TYR A 261 -1.24 -17.87 6.89
C TYR A 261 -0.92 -19.14 7.70
N SER A 262 -1.29 -19.21 8.99
CA SER A 262 -1.38 -20.43 9.79
C SER A 262 -2.05 -20.15 11.13
N LEU A 263 -2.98 -21.03 11.53
CA LEU A 263 -3.64 -20.98 12.84
C LEU A 263 -2.98 -21.89 13.90
N GLY A 264 -1.92 -22.62 13.55
CA GLY A 264 -1.16 -23.51 14.45
C GLY A 264 -1.78 -24.89 14.67
N ASN A 265 -1.13 -25.75 15.47
CA ASN A 265 -1.68 -27.06 15.81
C ASN A 265 -2.80 -26.91 16.85
N PHE A 266 -4.05 -27.14 16.46
CA PHE A 266 -5.19 -26.94 17.36
C PHE A 266 -5.41 -28.14 18.31
N CYS A 267 -5.44 -29.36 17.77
CA CYS A 267 -5.68 -30.58 18.53
C CYS A 267 -4.99 -31.75 17.82
N THR A 268 -3.74 -32.04 18.15
CA THR A 268 -2.86 -32.99 17.44
C THR A 268 -2.30 -34.05 18.39
N TYR A 269 -3.15 -35.01 18.77
CA TYR A 269 -2.87 -35.94 19.86
C TYR A 269 -1.79 -36.97 19.51
N GLY A 270 -0.83 -37.14 20.43
CA GLY A 270 0.11 -38.24 20.48
C GLY A 270 1.33 -38.10 19.57
N GLY A 271 1.12 -37.97 18.26
CA GLY A 271 2.19 -38.05 17.25
C GLY A 271 3.04 -36.80 17.04
N PHE A 272 2.70 -35.69 17.68
CA PHE A 272 3.25 -34.36 17.38
C PHE A 272 4.15 -33.85 18.51
N ASN A 273 5.16 -33.06 18.15
CA ASN A 273 5.93 -32.27 19.11
C ASN A 273 5.15 -30.99 19.47
N LEU A 274 4.81 -30.79 20.73
CA LEU A 274 4.01 -29.66 21.22
C LEU A 274 4.83 -28.61 22.01
N SER A 275 6.17 -28.68 21.96
CA SER A 275 7.03 -27.77 22.71
C SER A 275 7.09 -26.36 22.11
N GLY A 276 7.10 -25.34 22.98
CA GLY A 276 7.27 -23.94 22.57
C GLY A 276 6.06 -23.41 21.79
N SER A 277 6.30 -22.98 20.55
CA SER A 277 5.28 -22.47 19.63
C SER A 277 4.45 -23.57 18.96
N LEU A 278 4.94 -24.81 18.93
CA LEU A 278 4.26 -25.95 18.27
C LEU A 278 3.01 -26.45 19.02
N GLY A 279 2.89 -26.14 20.31
CA GLY A 279 1.72 -26.43 21.15
C GLY A 279 0.75 -25.25 21.29
N ARG A 280 0.90 -24.20 20.47
CA ARG A 280 0.06 -23.00 20.47
C ARG A 280 -0.76 -22.93 19.20
N ALA A 281 -1.99 -22.45 19.33
CA ALA A 281 -2.88 -22.17 18.22
C ALA A 281 -3.78 -20.96 18.53
N VAL A 282 -4.57 -20.56 17.53
CA VAL A 282 -5.68 -19.62 17.70
C VAL A 282 -6.93 -20.16 17.01
N ILE A 283 -8.09 -19.97 17.65
CA ILE A 283 -9.38 -20.04 16.95
C ILE A 283 -9.60 -18.66 16.31
N LEU A 284 -9.84 -18.62 15.01
CA LEU A 284 -10.23 -17.43 14.28
C LEU A 284 -11.75 -17.42 14.09
N LYS A 285 -12.44 -16.42 14.62
CA LYS A 285 -13.83 -16.09 14.28
C LYS A 285 -13.81 -14.87 13.36
N ALA A 286 -14.12 -15.04 12.08
CA ALA A 286 -14.15 -13.97 11.10
C ALA A 286 -15.60 -13.68 10.66
N GLU A 287 -16.02 -12.43 10.78
CA GLU A 287 -17.32 -11.95 10.27
C GLU A 287 -17.14 -11.41 8.85
N LEU A 288 -17.86 -12.00 7.90
CA LEU A 288 -17.86 -11.60 6.49
C LEU A 288 -19.19 -10.92 6.12
N ASP A 289 -19.12 -9.88 5.30
CA ASP A 289 -20.32 -9.29 4.69
C ASP A 289 -20.95 -10.30 3.70
N PRO A 290 -22.26 -10.61 3.80
CA PRO A 290 -22.87 -11.65 2.98
C PRO A 290 -23.00 -11.26 1.50
N ARG A 291 -22.98 -9.97 1.15
CA ARG A 291 -23.12 -9.48 -0.23
C ARG A 291 -21.77 -9.42 -0.92
N SER A 292 -20.80 -8.72 -0.32
CA SER A 292 -19.49 -8.45 -0.94
C SER A 292 -18.41 -9.48 -0.57
N GLY A 293 -18.61 -10.29 0.47
CA GLY A 293 -17.60 -11.21 1.00
C GLY A 293 -16.41 -10.50 1.67
N ALA A 294 -16.50 -9.20 1.94
CA ALA A 294 -15.48 -8.43 2.64
C ALA A 294 -15.36 -8.85 4.12
N PHE A 295 -14.15 -8.78 4.67
CA PHE A 295 -13.91 -8.98 6.09
C PHE A 295 -14.31 -7.73 6.88
N VAL A 296 -15.26 -7.87 7.81
CA VAL A 296 -15.85 -6.75 8.55
C VAL A 296 -15.20 -6.59 9.93
N THR A 297 -15.11 -7.68 10.70
CA THR A 297 -14.51 -7.74 12.03
C THR A 297 -14.38 -9.21 12.47
N GLY A 298 -13.90 -9.48 13.68
CA GLY A 298 -13.78 -10.83 14.20
C GLY A 298 -13.15 -10.90 15.59
N ARG A 299 -12.72 -12.12 15.96
CA ARG A 299 -11.98 -12.39 17.19
C ARG A 299 -10.98 -13.53 16.99
N LEU A 300 -9.77 -13.35 17.52
CA LEU A 300 -8.81 -14.41 17.77
C LEU A 300 -8.94 -14.89 19.22
N ILE A 301 -8.98 -16.20 19.43
CA ILE A 301 -9.03 -16.81 20.77
C ILE A 301 -7.81 -17.70 20.92
N ALA A 302 -6.93 -17.36 21.86
CA ALA A 302 -5.72 -18.13 22.11
C ALA A 302 -6.06 -19.52 22.64
N THR A 303 -5.41 -20.54 22.07
CA THR A 303 -5.51 -21.92 22.53
C THR A 303 -4.14 -22.55 22.65
N ARG A 304 -4.06 -23.57 23.51
CA ARG A 304 -2.86 -24.37 23.73
C ARG A 304 -3.25 -25.85 23.80
N GLN A 305 -2.26 -26.68 23.59
CA GLN A 305 -2.41 -28.13 23.74
C GLN A 305 -1.79 -28.61 25.05
N GLU A 306 -2.57 -29.33 25.84
CA GLU A 306 -2.17 -29.89 27.13
C GLU A 306 -1.94 -31.41 27.05
N GLY A 307 -1.07 -31.92 27.93
CA GLY A 307 -0.72 -33.35 27.98
C GLY A 307 -0.06 -33.84 26.69
N ARG A 308 -0.77 -34.69 25.94
CA ARG A 308 -0.32 -35.28 24.66
C ARG A 308 -0.92 -34.62 23.42
N GLY A 309 -1.77 -33.59 23.58
CA GLY A 309 -2.41 -32.91 22.44
C GLY A 309 -3.91 -32.66 22.63
N ILE A 310 -4.31 -32.29 23.85
CA ILE A 310 -5.69 -32.00 24.21
C ILE A 310 -5.92 -30.48 24.11
N ALA A 311 -6.89 -30.03 23.32
CA ALA A 311 -7.12 -28.61 23.09
C ALA A 311 -7.76 -27.92 24.31
N ARG A 312 -7.18 -26.79 24.72
CA ARG A 312 -7.66 -25.93 25.82
C ARG A 312 -7.53 -24.46 25.46
N LEU A 313 -8.40 -23.62 26.02
CA LEU A 313 -8.23 -22.17 25.99
C LEU A 313 -6.92 -21.77 26.69
N ASP A 314 -6.21 -20.80 26.14
CA ASP A 314 -5.00 -20.25 26.75
C ASP A 314 -5.28 -18.85 27.34
N PRO A 315 -5.68 -18.75 28.62
CA PRO A 315 -5.97 -17.45 29.25
C PRO A 315 -4.73 -16.56 29.39
N GLU A 316 -3.52 -17.12 29.21
CA GLU A 316 -2.30 -16.31 29.15
C GLU A 316 -2.19 -15.55 27.82
N GLY A 317 -2.87 -15.96 26.75
CA GLY A 317 -2.87 -15.27 25.46
C GLY A 317 -1.55 -15.39 24.67
N MET A 318 -0.78 -16.46 24.86
CA MET A 318 0.53 -16.64 24.23
C MET A 318 0.44 -16.72 22.70
N GLY A 319 -0.46 -17.56 22.17
CA GLY A 319 -0.69 -17.67 20.72
C GLY A 319 -1.19 -16.35 20.10
N LEU A 320 -2.05 -15.62 20.81
CA LEU A 320 -2.55 -14.31 20.38
C LEU A 320 -1.43 -13.26 20.29
N ARG A 321 -0.55 -13.18 21.30
CA ARG A 321 0.63 -12.28 21.26
C ARG A 321 1.58 -12.63 20.13
N GLU A 322 1.78 -13.92 19.86
CA GLU A 322 2.63 -14.40 18.77
C GLU A 322 2.06 -14.03 17.40
N VAL A 323 0.77 -14.27 17.14
CA VAL A 323 0.07 -13.82 15.92
C VAL A 323 0.13 -12.29 15.77
N ARG A 324 -0.12 -11.52 16.84
CA ARG A 324 -0.05 -10.03 16.80
C ARG A 324 1.35 -9.53 16.43
N ALA A 325 2.40 -10.15 16.98
CA ALA A 325 3.78 -9.78 16.68
C ALA A 325 4.19 -10.17 15.25
N LEU A 326 3.86 -11.38 14.80
CA LEU A 326 4.16 -11.86 13.46
C LEU A 326 3.41 -11.07 12.38
N SER A 327 2.14 -10.73 12.61
CA SER A 327 1.36 -9.90 11.67
C SER A 327 2.03 -8.53 11.45
N LEU A 328 2.47 -7.87 12.52
CA LEU A 328 3.16 -6.57 12.44
C LEU A 328 4.57 -6.66 11.80
N ALA A 329 5.25 -7.79 11.95
CA ALA A 329 6.58 -8.03 11.40
C ALA A 329 6.53 -8.37 9.89
N ASP A 330 5.65 -9.28 9.51
CA ASP A 330 5.53 -9.83 8.16
C ASP A 330 4.72 -8.89 7.24
N PHE A 331 3.69 -8.25 7.78
CA PHE A 331 2.73 -7.39 7.07
C PHE A 331 2.66 -5.96 7.63
N PRO A 332 3.78 -5.22 7.74
CA PRO A 332 3.86 -3.94 8.46
C PRO A 332 2.95 -2.82 7.92
N TYR A 333 2.32 -3.00 6.76
CA TYR A 333 1.37 -2.07 6.16
C TYR A 333 -0.03 -2.66 5.88
N SER A 334 -0.18 -3.99 5.90
CA SER A 334 -1.41 -4.71 5.55
C SER A 334 -1.99 -5.57 6.69
N HIS A 335 -1.34 -5.68 7.85
CA HIS A 335 -1.85 -6.48 8.99
C HIS A 335 -3.22 -5.99 9.52
N PRO A 336 -4.14 -6.88 9.95
CA PRO A 336 -5.34 -6.46 10.68
C PRO A 336 -4.96 -5.80 12.02
N GLU A 337 -5.86 -5.00 12.58
CA GLU A 337 -5.75 -4.53 13.95
C GLU A 337 -6.17 -5.66 14.90
N ILE A 338 -5.27 -6.03 15.81
CA ILE A 338 -5.43 -7.13 16.78
C ILE A 338 -5.34 -6.54 18.20
N GLY A 339 -6.46 -6.58 18.91
CA GLY A 339 -6.61 -6.18 20.31
C GLY A 339 -6.01 -7.19 21.28
N GLU A 340 -5.83 -6.76 22.53
CA GLU A 340 -5.25 -7.60 23.59
C GLU A 340 -6.25 -8.59 24.20
N ASP A 341 -7.55 -8.32 24.03
CA ASP A 341 -8.65 -9.27 24.25
C ASP A 341 -8.85 -10.24 23.07
N GLY A 342 -8.13 -10.03 21.96
CA GLY A 342 -8.27 -10.77 20.72
C GLY A 342 -9.26 -10.20 19.71
N ALA A 343 -9.89 -9.04 19.95
CA ALA A 343 -10.72 -8.38 18.94
C ALA A 343 -9.91 -8.14 17.63
N LEU A 344 -10.53 -8.40 16.48
CA LEU A 344 -9.89 -8.36 15.17
C LEU A 344 -10.65 -7.40 14.24
N CYS A 345 -9.95 -6.42 13.67
CA CYS A 345 -10.54 -5.44 12.75
C CYS A 345 -9.70 -5.30 11.47
N PRO A 346 -10.31 -4.86 10.35
CA PRO A 346 -9.56 -4.29 9.23
C PRO A 346 -8.57 -3.24 9.71
N GLY A 347 -7.39 -3.17 9.09
CA GLY A 347 -6.37 -2.19 9.49
C GLY A 347 -6.65 -0.79 8.94
N ALA A 348 -6.16 0.24 9.62
CA ALA A 348 -6.36 1.64 9.26
C ALA A 348 -6.17 1.97 7.75
N GLY A 349 -7.25 2.45 7.12
CA GLY A 349 -7.48 2.50 5.68
C GLY A 349 -8.76 1.74 5.34
N ASP A 350 -9.16 1.67 4.06
CA ASP A 350 -10.14 0.65 3.59
C ASP A 350 -9.43 -0.58 2.99
N GLY A 351 -8.15 -0.45 2.63
CA GLY A 351 -7.34 -1.52 2.07
C GLY A 351 -7.53 -1.69 0.56
N GLU A 352 -8.16 -0.70 -0.10
CA GLU A 352 -8.50 -0.72 -1.52
C GLU A 352 -7.54 0.12 -2.40
N GLY A 353 -6.77 1.03 -1.78
CA GLY A 353 -5.78 1.90 -2.42
C GLY A 353 -4.54 1.18 -2.98
N LEU A 354 -3.38 1.84 -2.92
CA LEU A 354 -2.13 1.36 -3.53
C LEU A 354 -1.64 -0.01 -3.02
N PHE A 355 -2.10 -0.48 -1.87
CA PHE A 355 -1.82 -1.86 -1.41
C PHE A 355 -2.41 -2.95 -2.32
N THR A 356 -3.40 -2.63 -3.15
CA THR A 356 -4.09 -3.58 -4.05
C THR A 356 -3.42 -3.79 -5.41
N LEU A 357 -2.27 -3.15 -5.66
CA LEU A 357 -1.56 -3.24 -6.94
C LEU A 357 -1.26 -4.71 -7.31
N ALA A 358 -1.88 -5.21 -8.38
CA ALA A 358 -1.77 -6.62 -8.81
C ALA A 358 -0.34 -7.03 -9.25
N ASP A 359 0.48 -6.06 -9.65
CA ASP A 359 1.88 -6.26 -10.07
C ASP A 359 2.82 -6.40 -8.85
N SER A 360 3.48 -7.56 -8.74
CA SER A 360 4.34 -7.92 -7.61
C SER A 360 5.59 -7.03 -7.47
N GLU A 361 6.22 -6.62 -8.58
CA GLU A 361 7.34 -5.70 -8.57
C GLU A 361 6.91 -4.27 -8.18
N LYS A 362 5.68 -3.86 -8.51
CA LYS A 362 5.10 -2.62 -7.96
C LYS A 362 4.77 -2.75 -6.47
N ARG A 363 4.24 -3.88 -5.97
CA ARG A 363 4.04 -4.11 -4.51
C ARG A 363 5.36 -4.06 -3.75
N LYS A 364 6.42 -4.66 -4.29
CA LYS A 364 7.77 -4.62 -3.72
C LYS A 364 8.32 -3.19 -3.64
N LYS A 365 8.28 -2.44 -4.74
CA LYS A 365 8.68 -1.01 -4.78
C LYS A 365 7.84 -0.13 -3.86
N LEU A 366 6.57 -0.48 -3.66
CA LEU A 366 5.71 0.18 -2.69
C LEU A 366 6.15 -0.09 -1.25
N ARG A 367 6.50 -1.32 -0.87
CA ARG A 367 7.09 -1.61 0.45
C ARG A 367 8.41 -0.85 0.66
N GLU A 368 9.30 -0.88 -0.33
CA GLU A 368 10.56 -0.12 -0.31
C GLU A 368 10.34 1.39 -0.14
N LEU A 369 9.33 1.96 -0.81
CA LEU A 369 8.89 3.36 -0.66
C LEU A 369 8.37 3.64 0.76
N LEU A 370 7.50 2.80 1.30
CA LEU A 370 6.92 2.96 2.64
C LEU A 370 8.01 2.88 3.72
N ASP A 371 8.98 1.97 3.58
CA ASP A 371 10.12 1.85 4.48
C ASP A 371 11.11 3.03 4.33
N GLU A 372 11.24 3.64 3.15
CA GLU A 372 11.96 4.92 3.01
C GLU A 372 11.22 6.08 3.68
N LEU A 373 9.88 6.14 3.55
CA LEU A 373 9.03 7.17 4.17
C LEU A 373 8.98 7.03 5.70
N SER A 374 8.93 5.81 6.24
CA SER A 374 8.91 5.59 7.68
C SER A 374 10.26 5.92 8.34
N ARG A 375 11.39 5.59 7.67
CA ARG A 375 12.73 6.05 8.08
C ARG A 375 12.91 7.58 8.01
N ARG A 376 12.02 8.32 7.35
CA ARG A 376 11.97 9.79 7.34
C ARG A 376 11.08 10.38 8.45
N GLY A 377 10.57 9.55 9.37
CA GLY A 377 9.79 9.98 10.54
C GLY A 377 8.27 9.92 10.37
N LEU A 378 7.75 9.35 9.27
CA LEU A 378 6.31 9.11 9.12
C LEU A 378 5.91 7.82 9.85
N SER A 379 4.86 7.89 10.68
CA SER A 379 4.38 6.71 11.39
C SER A 379 3.77 5.69 10.42
N LYS A 380 3.86 4.39 10.75
CA LYS A 380 3.29 3.34 9.89
C LYS A 380 1.79 3.56 9.73
N GLU A 381 1.08 3.93 10.79
CA GLU A 381 -0.37 4.16 10.83
C GLU A 381 -0.79 5.28 9.87
N ALA A 382 0.00 6.35 9.75
CA ALA A 382 -0.25 7.43 8.78
C ALA A 382 -0.01 6.97 7.34
N LEU A 383 1.04 6.19 7.09
CA LEU A 383 1.31 5.57 5.79
C LEU A 383 0.22 4.55 5.41
N ARG A 384 -0.26 3.77 6.37
CA ARG A 384 -1.33 2.78 6.19
C ARG A 384 -2.65 3.43 5.78
N ARG A 385 -3.07 4.49 6.47
CA ARG A 385 -4.24 5.29 6.04
C ARG A 385 -4.04 5.87 4.64
N ALA A 386 -2.94 6.58 4.40
CA ALA A 386 -2.75 7.36 3.17
C ALA A 386 -2.50 6.51 1.90
N PHE A 387 -1.88 5.33 2.02
CA PHE A 387 -1.68 4.41 0.89
C PHE A 387 -2.75 3.32 0.80
N GLY A 388 -3.48 3.06 1.89
CA GLY A 388 -4.54 2.04 1.95
C GLY A 388 -5.91 2.51 1.50
N ASP A 389 -6.22 3.81 1.61
CA ASP A 389 -7.49 4.47 1.18
C ASP A 389 -7.72 4.37 -0.35
N ARG A 390 -8.95 4.03 -0.78
CA ARG A 390 -9.40 3.91 -2.18
C ARG A 390 -9.06 5.10 -3.11
N ARG A 391 -8.84 6.29 -2.56
CA ARG A 391 -8.44 7.49 -3.33
C ARG A 391 -6.97 7.44 -3.78
N ALA A 392 -6.15 6.63 -3.11
CA ALA A 392 -4.72 6.45 -3.39
C ALA A 392 -4.52 5.63 -4.68
N GLY A 393 -4.09 6.29 -5.75
CA GLY A 393 -3.98 5.70 -7.09
C GLY A 393 -2.77 6.16 -7.89
N LEU A 394 -2.49 5.46 -8.98
CA LEU A 394 -1.46 5.83 -9.96
C LEU A 394 -2.07 6.58 -11.14
N LEU A 395 -1.40 7.62 -11.62
CA LEU A 395 -1.82 8.52 -12.70
C LEU A 395 -0.76 8.55 -13.82
N PRO A 396 -0.63 7.49 -14.66
CA PRO A 396 0.46 7.36 -15.62
C PRO A 396 0.59 8.53 -16.61
N GLU A 397 -0.49 9.24 -16.89
CA GLU A 397 -0.51 10.40 -17.77
C GLU A 397 0.34 11.59 -17.25
N VAL A 398 0.57 11.67 -15.93
CA VAL A 398 1.49 12.63 -15.28
C VAL A 398 2.89 12.54 -15.90
N LEU A 399 3.38 11.31 -16.15
CA LEU A 399 4.70 11.04 -16.73
C LEU A 399 4.85 11.71 -18.11
N THR A 400 3.76 11.78 -18.89
CA THR A 400 3.78 12.36 -20.24
C THR A 400 3.72 13.89 -20.22
N ARG A 401 3.01 14.50 -19.26
CA ARG A 401 2.96 15.96 -19.09
C ARG A 401 4.32 16.52 -18.66
N PHE A 402 5.02 15.81 -17.78
CA PHE A 402 6.38 16.13 -17.36
C PHE A 402 7.45 16.09 -18.48
N ALA A 403 7.11 15.67 -19.70
CA ALA A 403 8.00 15.73 -20.86
C ALA A 403 7.88 17.04 -21.68
N LYS A 404 6.89 17.92 -21.37
CA LYS A 404 6.56 19.10 -22.19
C LYS A 404 6.30 20.37 -21.34
N PRO A 405 7.31 20.93 -20.65
CA PRO A 405 7.16 22.17 -19.88
C PRO A 405 6.89 23.39 -20.77
N ALA A 406 6.12 24.36 -20.27
CA ALA A 406 5.72 25.56 -21.04
C ALA A 406 6.87 26.58 -21.16
N GLU A 407 7.78 26.58 -20.20
CA GLU A 407 8.96 27.46 -20.10
C GLU A 407 9.94 27.27 -21.26
N ALA A 408 9.88 26.10 -21.93
CA ALA A 408 10.66 25.76 -23.11
C ALA A 408 10.13 26.40 -24.41
N LEU A 409 8.99 27.13 -24.36
CA LEU A 409 8.52 27.94 -25.49
C LEU A 409 9.45 29.14 -25.74
N PRO A 410 9.63 29.58 -27.00
CA PRO A 410 10.25 30.87 -27.31
C PRO A 410 9.55 32.02 -26.58
N TRP A 411 10.32 33.05 -26.21
CA TRP A 411 9.83 34.17 -25.39
C TRP A 411 8.60 34.86 -25.99
N GLU A 412 8.56 34.98 -27.31
CA GLU A 412 7.51 35.59 -28.11
C GLU A 412 6.18 34.84 -28.01
N LYS A 413 6.24 33.53 -27.68
CA LYS A 413 5.09 32.66 -27.44
C LYS A 413 4.77 32.49 -25.95
N TYR A 414 5.76 32.65 -25.07
CA TYR A 414 5.59 32.56 -23.62
C TYR A 414 4.97 33.83 -23.03
N ARG A 415 5.50 35.01 -23.39
CA ARG A 415 5.06 36.31 -22.83
C ARG A 415 3.55 36.58 -22.96
N PRO A 416 2.90 36.35 -24.11
CA PRO A 416 1.47 36.64 -24.27
C PRO A 416 0.55 35.71 -23.45
N LEU A 417 1.08 34.65 -22.83
CA LEU A 417 0.30 33.80 -21.92
C LEU A 417 0.01 34.51 -20.59
N PHE A 418 0.77 35.56 -20.24
CA PHE A 418 0.74 36.21 -18.93
C PHE A 418 0.71 37.74 -18.97
N ILE A 419 1.20 38.37 -20.04
CA ILE A 419 1.19 39.84 -20.19
C ILE A 419 0.26 40.23 -21.34
N ASP A 420 -1.03 40.35 -20.99
CA ASP A 420 -2.12 40.89 -21.80
C ASP A 420 -2.99 41.83 -20.94
N GLU A 421 -3.84 42.67 -21.54
CA GLU A 421 -4.60 43.68 -20.79
C GLU A 421 -5.64 43.08 -19.84
N ALA A 422 -6.19 41.90 -20.14
CA ALA A 422 -7.16 41.23 -19.27
C ALA A 422 -6.49 40.59 -18.03
N VAL A 423 -5.21 40.19 -18.14
CA VAL A 423 -4.39 39.84 -16.97
C VAL A 423 -4.03 41.09 -16.18
N LEU A 424 -3.66 42.21 -16.81
CA LEU A 424 -3.40 43.48 -16.11
C LEU A 424 -4.63 44.02 -15.38
N GLU A 425 -5.82 43.94 -15.99
CA GLU A 425 -7.09 44.27 -15.34
C GLU A 425 -7.39 43.33 -14.17
N SER A 426 -7.27 42.00 -14.36
CA SER A 426 -7.43 41.03 -13.27
C SER A 426 -6.45 41.29 -12.11
N ALA A 427 -5.23 41.72 -12.41
CA ALA A 427 -4.19 41.99 -11.42
C ALA A 427 -4.47 43.28 -10.63
N ARG A 428 -4.95 44.34 -11.30
CA ARG A 428 -5.40 45.59 -10.66
C ARG A 428 -6.63 45.34 -9.76
N ALA A 429 -7.56 44.49 -10.21
CA ALA A 429 -8.71 44.08 -9.39
C ALA A 429 -8.27 43.30 -8.13
N PHE A 430 -7.41 42.29 -8.28
CA PHE A 430 -6.89 41.48 -7.17
C PHE A 430 -6.12 42.31 -6.12
N LEU A 431 -5.34 43.32 -6.57
CA LEU A 431 -4.69 44.27 -5.66
C LEU A 431 -5.67 45.15 -4.86
N ALA A 432 -6.82 45.49 -5.44
CA ALA A 432 -7.85 46.29 -4.78
C ALA A 432 -8.69 45.43 -3.82
N GLU A 433 -9.09 44.22 -4.24
CA GLU A 433 -9.86 43.25 -3.46
C GLU A 433 -9.15 42.84 -2.17
N HIS A 434 -7.84 42.58 -2.24
CA HIS A 434 -7.04 42.15 -1.08
C HIS A 434 -6.16 43.27 -0.50
N ALA A 435 -6.51 44.55 -0.71
CA ALA A 435 -5.66 45.69 -0.36
C ALA A 435 -5.22 45.74 1.11
N GLU A 436 -6.10 45.40 2.05
CA GLU A 436 -5.79 45.38 3.50
C GLU A 436 -4.89 44.20 3.87
N LEU A 437 -5.24 42.99 3.42
CA LEU A 437 -4.42 41.78 3.57
C LEU A 437 -3.01 41.97 3.01
N LEU A 438 -2.89 42.45 1.77
CA LEU A 438 -1.62 42.73 1.13
C LEU A 438 -0.81 43.80 1.89
N SER A 439 -1.46 44.72 2.59
CA SER A 439 -0.77 45.68 3.47
C SER A 439 -0.21 44.99 4.73
N ARG A 440 -1.00 44.15 5.41
CA ARG A 440 -0.55 43.33 6.56
C ARG A 440 0.64 42.43 6.18
N VAL A 441 0.56 41.77 5.01
CA VAL A 441 1.60 40.90 4.46
C VAL A 441 2.86 41.68 4.09
N GLU A 442 2.72 42.80 3.38
CA GLU A 442 3.85 43.66 3.00
C GLU A 442 4.58 44.21 4.23
N GLU A 443 3.86 44.58 5.29
CA GLU A 443 4.45 45.05 6.56
C GLU A 443 5.22 43.93 7.29
N LYS A 444 4.60 42.76 7.49
CA LYS A 444 5.22 41.63 8.21
C LYS A 444 6.42 41.04 7.45
N TYR A 445 6.34 40.96 6.12
CA TYR A 445 7.37 40.28 5.31
C TYR A 445 8.36 41.23 4.62
N GLN A 446 8.04 42.52 4.49
CA GLN A 446 8.85 43.51 3.75
C GLN A 446 9.11 43.08 2.29
N VAL A 447 8.03 42.61 1.65
CA VAL A 447 7.96 42.23 0.23
C VAL A 447 6.84 43.04 -0.41
N ASP A 448 7.15 43.69 -1.53
CA ASP A 448 6.28 44.67 -2.18
C ASP A 448 5.01 44.00 -2.74
N ARG A 449 3.82 44.52 -2.38
CA ARG A 449 2.51 43.87 -2.67
C ARG A 449 2.29 43.51 -4.14
N THR A 450 2.82 44.34 -5.03
CA THR A 450 2.74 44.19 -6.50
C THR A 450 3.46 42.94 -6.99
N VAL A 451 4.53 42.52 -6.31
CA VAL A 451 5.30 41.32 -6.64
C VAL A 451 4.59 40.05 -6.15
N VAL A 452 3.97 40.10 -4.96
CA VAL A 452 3.16 38.98 -4.45
C VAL A 452 1.94 38.73 -5.36
N ALA A 453 1.24 39.80 -5.76
CA ALA A 453 0.16 39.72 -6.74
C ALA A 453 0.64 39.25 -8.12
N ALA A 454 1.82 39.69 -8.58
CA ALA A 454 2.40 39.22 -9.84
C ALA A 454 2.68 37.71 -9.83
N ILE A 455 3.14 37.13 -8.71
CA ILE A 455 3.30 35.68 -8.57
C ILE A 455 1.95 34.96 -8.72
N VAL A 456 0.92 35.37 -7.96
CA VAL A 456 -0.43 34.75 -8.05
C VAL A 456 -1.03 34.87 -9.47
N GLY A 457 -0.73 35.98 -10.17
CA GLY A 457 -1.12 36.19 -11.56
C GLY A 457 -0.44 35.25 -12.55
N VAL A 458 0.83 34.91 -12.32
CA VAL A 458 1.58 33.96 -13.17
C VAL A 458 1.22 32.51 -12.82
N GLU A 459 1.20 32.15 -11.55
CA GLU A 459 1.00 30.77 -11.11
C GLU A 459 -0.41 30.24 -11.39
N THR A 460 -1.46 31.01 -11.05
CA THR A 460 -2.86 30.54 -11.15
C THR A 460 -3.79 31.46 -11.92
N LYS A 461 -3.30 32.55 -12.52
CA LYS A 461 -4.13 33.64 -13.07
C LYS A 461 -5.19 34.11 -12.08
N PHE A 462 -4.77 34.40 -10.83
CA PHE A 462 -5.68 34.82 -9.75
C PHE A 462 -6.72 33.75 -9.43
N GLY A 463 -6.24 32.54 -9.14
CA GLY A 463 -7.07 31.40 -8.77
C GLY A 463 -7.89 30.75 -9.89
N LYS A 464 -7.86 31.27 -11.11
CA LYS A 464 -8.60 30.77 -12.28
C LYS A 464 -8.02 29.45 -12.86
N LYS A 465 -6.79 29.08 -12.49
CA LYS A 465 -6.06 27.88 -12.96
C LYS A 465 -5.19 27.23 -11.87
N ARG A 466 -5.81 26.67 -10.83
CA ARG A 466 -5.10 26.00 -9.72
C ARG A 466 -4.69 24.53 -10.02
N GLY A 467 -5.36 23.92 -10.99
CA GLY A 467 -5.26 22.49 -11.29
C GLY A 467 -6.30 21.66 -10.53
N ASN A 468 -6.34 20.34 -10.79
CA ASN A 468 -7.26 19.40 -10.15
C ASN A 468 -6.65 18.00 -9.93
N PHE A 469 -5.32 17.87 -10.03
CA PHE A 469 -4.64 16.59 -9.82
C PHE A 469 -4.45 16.34 -8.32
N PRO A 470 -4.85 15.17 -7.78
CA PRO A 470 -4.55 14.83 -6.39
C PRO A 470 -3.04 14.74 -6.19
N ALA A 471 -2.49 15.60 -5.32
CA ALA A 471 -1.05 15.77 -5.15
C ALA A 471 -0.38 14.48 -4.64
N PHE A 472 -1.06 13.74 -3.77
CA PHE A 472 -0.60 12.42 -3.32
C PHE A 472 -0.43 11.46 -4.52
N ASN A 473 -1.45 11.31 -5.37
CA ASN A 473 -1.40 10.40 -6.52
C ASN A 473 -0.32 10.81 -7.52
N VAL A 474 -0.12 12.12 -7.76
CA VAL A 474 1.00 12.64 -8.57
C VAL A 474 2.35 12.19 -8.01
N PHE A 475 2.62 12.42 -6.72
CA PHE A 475 3.92 12.10 -6.14
C PHE A 475 4.11 10.60 -5.90
N ALA A 476 3.07 9.82 -5.60
CA ALA A 476 3.14 8.36 -5.54
C ALA A 476 3.48 7.76 -6.91
N THR A 477 2.82 8.22 -7.97
CA THR A 477 3.12 7.83 -9.36
C THR A 477 4.58 8.09 -9.72
N LEU A 478 5.07 9.31 -9.49
CA LEU A 478 6.45 9.68 -9.80
C LEU A 478 7.45 8.90 -8.93
N SER A 479 7.13 8.65 -7.66
CA SER A 479 7.99 7.90 -6.72
C SER A 479 8.19 6.45 -7.14
N LEU A 480 7.17 5.82 -7.73
CA LEU A 480 7.16 4.40 -8.13
C LEU A 480 7.55 4.17 -9.60
N LEU A 481 7.30 5.15 -10.49
CA LEU A 481 7.41 4.96 -11.95
C LEU A 481 8.39 5.89 -12.68
N ASP A 482 8.76 7.06 -12.14
CA ASP A 482 9.71 7.98 -12.81
C ASP A 482 11.14 7.74 -12.30
N ALA A 483 11.95 7.00 -13.08
CA ALA A 483 13.34 6.70 -12.76
C ALA A 483 14.28 7.93 -12.68
N ARG A 484 13.86 9.10 -13.18
CA ARG A 484 14.63 10.37 -13.09
C ARG A 484 14.18 11.24 -11.93
N ARG A 485 12.87 11.25 -11.62
CA ARG A 485 12.26 12.16 -10.62
C ARG A 485 11.89 11.48 -9.31
N GLY A 486 11.90 10.16 -9.22
CA GLY A 486 11.44 9.41 -8.04
C GLY A 486 12.04 9.91 -6.72
N ASN A 487 13.35 10.17 -6.66
CA ASN A 487 14.00 10.68 -5.44
C ASN A 487 13.47 12.07 -5.01
N TRP A 488 13.15 12.96 -5.96
CA TRP A 488 12.52 14.25 -5.69
C TRP A 488 11.05 14.08 -5.30
N ALA A 489 10.32 13.20 -6.00
CA ALA A 489 8.92 12.91 -5.70
C ALA A 489 8.75 12.31 -4.30
N ARG A 490 9.65 11.44 -3.83
CA ARG A 490 9.64 10.92 -2.45
C ARG A 490 9.91 12.01 -1.41
N ASN A 491 10.67 13.06 -1.75
CA ASN A 491 10.84 14.23 -0.88
C ASN A 491 9.55 15.07 -0.81
N GLN A 492 8.81 15.21 -1.92
CA GLN A 492 7.53 15.91 -1.95
C GLN A 492 6.41 15.11 -1.27
N LEU A 493 6.32 13.80 -1.52
CA LEU A 493 5.36 12.90 -0.87
C LEU A 493 5.55 12.87 0.64
N ALA A 494 6.80 12.80 1.11
CA ALA A 494 7.10 12.91 2.54
C ALA A 494 6.66 14.26 3.12
N ALA A 495 6.88 15.37 2.39
CA ALA A 495 6.45 16.69 2.84
C ALA A 495 4.92 16.86 2.84
N LEU A 496 4.22 16.33 1.82
CA LEU A 496 2.76 16.32 1.72
C LEU A 496 2.14 15.60 2.92
N LEU A 497 2.64 14.40 3.24
CA LEU A 497 2.19 13.57 4.34
C LEU A 497 2.46 14.20 5.72
N SER A 498 3.50 15.04 5.86
CA SER A 498 3.76 15.80 7.09
C SER A 498 2.90 17.06 7.22
N VAL A 499 2.71 17.82 6.13
CA VAL A 499 1.99 19.11 6.16
C VAL A 499 0.47 18.90 6.24
N PHE A 500 -0.06 17.98 5.44
CA PHE A 500 -1.50 17.72 5.34
C PHE A 500 -1.88 16.42 6.07
N ALA A 501 -1.32 16.20 7.26
CA ALA A 501 -1.42 14.93 8.00
C ALA A 501 -2.85 14.49 8.36
N ALA A 502 -3.84 15.39 8.28
CA ALA A 502 -5.25 15.10 8.51
C ALA A 502 -5.93 14.41 7.30
N ASP A 503 -5.76 14.95 6.09
CA ASP A 503 -6.18 14.30 4.84
C ASP A 503 -5.27 14.71 3.67
N PRO A 504 -4.17 13.97 3.42
CA PRO A 504 -3.20 14.27 2.37
C PRO A 504 -3.73 13.91 0.96
N LEU A 505 -4.86 13.21 0.87
CA LEU A 505 -5.48 12.75 -0.39
C LEU A 505 -6.48 13.77 -0.95
N ALA A 506 -7.05 14.64 -0.10
CA ALA A 506 -7.89 15.77 -0.53
C ALA A 506 -7.09 16.89 -1.23
N VAL A 507 -5.77 16.96 -1.04
CA VAL A 507 -4.92 18.03 -1.57
C VAL A 507 -4.84 17.94 -3.10
N VAL A 508 -5.36 18.95 -3.79
CA VAL A 508 -5.31 19.07 -5.26
C VAL A 508 -4.31 20.13 -5.73
N GLY A 509 -3.88 20.03 -6.98
CA GLY A 509 -2.98 21.00 -7.58
C GLY A 509 -2.75 20.78 -9.07
N SER A 510 -1.67 21.36 -9.59
CA SER A 510 -1.22 21.12 -10.97
C SER A 510 -0.71 19.68 -11.16
N TYR A 511 -0.48 19.29 -12.43
CA TYR A 511 0.07 17.96 -12.78
C TYR A 511 1.45 17.67 -12.16
N ALA A 512 2.13 18.70 -11.63
CA ALA A 512 3.41 18.60 -10.92
C ALA A 512 3.25 18.51 -9.39
N GLY A 513 2.01 18.48 -8.87
CA GLY A 513 1.70 18.42 -7.45
C GLY A 513 1.95 19.73 -6.70
N ALA A 514 1.92 20.87 -7.41
CA ALA A 514 2.04 22.19 -6.81
C ALA A 514 0.64 22.73 -6.47
N VAL A 515 0.50 23.30 -5.26
CA VAL A 515 -0.78 23.48 -4.56
C VAL A 515 -1.16 24.96 -4.42
N GLY A 516 -2.46 25.25 -4.46
CA GLY A 516 -3.02 26.55 -4.11
C GLY A 516 -2.80 27.67 -5.12
N LEU A 517 -3.20 28.89 -4.71
CA LEU A 517 -3.08 30.16 -5.45
C LEU A 517 -1.65 30.48 -5.91
N VAL A 518 -0.66 29.97 -5.17
CA VAL A 518 0.77 30.29 -5.27
C VAL A 518 1.64 29.11 -5.73
N GLN A 519 1.01 27.98 -6.09
CA GLN A 519 1.65 26.78 -6.67
C GLN A 519 2.93 26.34 -5.93
N PHE A 520 2.86 26.21 -4.61
CA PHE A 520 3.95 25.61 -3.85
C PHE A 520 3.94 24.08 -3.97
N ILE A 521 5.09 23.50 -4.28
CA ILE A 521 5.34 22.07 -4.04
C ILE A 521 5.41 21.81 -2.51
N PRO A 522 5.00 20.63 -2.00
CA PRO A 522 4.85 20.41 -0.56
C PRO A 522 6.10 20.70 0.30
N SER A 523 7.32 20.51 -0.22
CA SER A 523 8.54 20.89 0.50
C SER A 523 8.68 22.40 0.71
N SER A 524 8.14 23.22 -0.20
CA SER A 524 8.08 24.68 -0.03
C SER A 524 7.04 25.05 1.01
N ILE A 525 5.87 24.39 1.03
CA ILE A 525 4.83 24.60 2.05
C ILE A 525 5.39 24.30 3.45
N ARG A 526 6.08 23.17 3.62
CA ARG A 526 6.72 22.80 4.90
C ARG A 526 7.81 23.77 5.37
N THR A 527 8.37 24.59 4.48
CA THR A 527 9.51 25.47 4.79
C THR A 527 9.12 26.95 4.90
N TYR A 528 8.13 27.37 4.10
CA TYR A 528 7.75 28.77 3.90
C TYR A 528 6.24 29.01 4.03
N GLY A 529 5.43 27.96 4.16
CA GLY A 529 4.01 28.07 4.44
C GLY A 529 3.75 28.80 5.76
N VAL A 530 2.66 29.56 5.80
CA VAL A 530 2.27 30.40 6.94
C VAL A 530 0.77 30.27 7.14
N ASP A 531 0.39 29.78 8.31
CA ASP A 531 -0.89 30.07 8.97
C ASP A 531 -0.92 31.59 9.25
N PHE A 532 -1.78 32.33 8.56
CA PHE A 532 -1.82 33.80 8.63
C PHE A 532 -3.09 34.36 9.27
N ASP A 533 -4.22 33.63 9.20
CA ASP A 533 -5.47 34.01 9.87
C ASP A 533 -5.61 33.42 11.28
N GLY A 534 -4.89 32.34 11.60
CA GLY A 534 -4.85 31.71 12.92
C GLY A 534 -5.75 30.47 13.08
N ASP A 535 -6.26 29.86 12.01
CA ASP A 535 -7.14 28.68 12.11
C ASP A 535 -6.42 27.38 12.56
N GLY A 536 -5.08 27.35 12.52
CA GLY A 536 -4.25 26.21 12.87
C GLY A 536 -3.82 25.33 11.68
N ARG A 537 -4.01 25.79 10.44
CA ARG A 537 -3.69 25.08 9.19
C ARG A 537 -2.84 25.95 8.26
N ILE A 538 -2.51 25.42 7.08
CA ILE A 538 -1.88 26.17 5.99
C ILE A 538 -2.68 25.87 4.73
N ASP A 539 -3.72 26.66 4.46
CA ASP A 539 -4.58 26.52 3.28
C ASP A 539 -4.20 27.55 2.20
N LEU A 540 -3.31 27.12 1.30
CA LEU A 540 -2.86 27.93 0.16
C LEU A 540 -3.93 28.14 -0.93
N ASP A 541 -5.13 27.59 -0.79
CA ASP A 541 -6.28 27.99 -1.61
C ASP A 541 -6.99 29.25 -1.07
N THR A 542 -6.70 29.68 0.17
CA THR A 542 -7.13 30.98 0.73
C THR A 542 -6.16 32.12 0.36
N PRO A 543 -6.63 33.38 0.26
CA PRO A 543 -5.73 34.52 0.04
C PRO A 543 -4.77 34.79 1.20
N ASP A 544 -5.23 34.70 2.46
CA ASP A 544 -4.46 35.08 3.65
C ASP A 544 -3.15 34.28 3.76
N ASP A 545 -3.25 32.95 3.82
CA ASP A 545 -2.11 32.06 3.89
C ASP A 545 -1.26 32.09 2.62
N ALA A 546 -1.87 32.09 1.43
CA ALA A 546 -1.14 32.05 0.18
C ALA A 546 -0.26 33.29 -0.02
N LEU A 547 -0.80 34.49 0.21
CA LEU A 547 -0.07 35.74 0.06
C LEU A 547 1.01 35.89 1.14
N ALA A 548 0.72 35.50 2.38
CA ALA A 548 1.71 35.46 3.45
C ALA A 548 2.85 34.47 3.15
N SER A 549 2.53 33.28 2.64
CA SER A 549 3.50 32.22 2.31
C SER A 549 4.41 32.59 1.14
N ALA A 550 3.88 33.18 0.08
CA ALA A 550 4.69 33.68 -1.05
C ALA A 550 5.60 34.85 -0.64
N ALA A 551 5.13 35.76 0.22
CA ALA A 551 5.95 36.82 0.77
C ALA A 551 7.03 36.29 1.74
N ASN A 552 6.70 35.28 2.56
CA ASN A 552 7.65 34.60 3.45
C ASN A 552 8.77 33.91 2.66
N TYR A 553 8.45 33.22 1.57
CA TYR A 553 9.41 32.63 0.64
C TYR A 553 10.36 33.69 0.06
N LEU A 554 9.83 34.77 -0.52
CA LEU A 554 10.66 35.82 -1.11
C LEU A 554 11.58 36.48 -0.07
N LYS A 555 11.07 36.74 1.14
CA LYS A 555 11.86 37.24 2.29
C LYS A 555 13.00 36.27 2.64
N GLY A 556 12.71 34.98 2.76
CA GLY A 556 13.68 33.92 3.04
C GLY A 556 14.77 33.81 1.97
N GLU A 557 14.41 33.91 0.69
CA GLU A 557 15.35 33.91 -0.43
C GLU A 557 16.15 35.22 -0.60
N GLY A 558 15.95 36.18 0.30
CA GLY A 558 16.78 37.37 0.46
C GLY A 558 16.26 38.62 -0.23
N TRP A 559 14.95 38.71 -0.48
CA TRP A 559 14.31 39.92 -1.03
C TRP A 559 14.70 41.20 -0.27
N LYS A 560 14.69 42.31 -1.00
CA LYS A 560 14.89 43.67 -0.48
C LYS A 560 13.82 44.59 -1.05
N ARG A 561 12.90 45.02 -0.19
CA ARG A 561 11.80 45.95 -0.50
C ARG A 561 12.28 47.20 -1.26
N ALA A 562 11.43 47.71 -2.14
CA ALA A 562 11.67 48.90 -2.96
C ALA A 562 12.96 48.89 -3.82
N ARG A 563 13.58 47.72 -4.06
CA ARG A 563 14.67 47.57 -5.04
C ARG A 563 14.16 47.02 -6.38
N PRO A 564 14.68 47.51 -7.52
CA PRO A 564 14.28 47.04 -8.84
C PRO A 564 14.69 45.59 -9.11
N ILE A 565 13.91 44.90 -9.95
CA ILE A 565 14.09 43.48 -10.28
C ILE A 565 15.10 43.33 -11.44
N VAL A 566 16.35 43.69 -11.19
CA VAL A 566 17.44 43.65 -12.18
C VAL A 566 17.98 42.22 -12.35
N ARG A 567 18.22 41.77 -13.60
CA ARG A 567 18.73 40.41 -13.88
C ARG A 567 20.08 40.19 -13.21
N GLY A 568 20.18 39.14 -12.38
CA GLY A 568 21.36 38.85 -11.56
C GLY A 568 21.39 39.55 -10.19
N GLY A 569 20.51 40.54 -9.96
CA GLY A 569 20.29 41.17 -8.66
C GLY A 569 19.53 40.27 -7.68
N VAL A 570 19.55 40.62 -6.39
CA VAL A 570 18.97 39.80 -5.31
C VAL A 570 17.48 39.52 -5.47
N ASN A 571 16.69 40.53 -5.88
CA ASN A 571 15.24 40.38 -6.07
C ASN A 571 14.91 39.47 -7.26
N TYR A 572 15.64 39.58 -8.37
CA TYR A 572 15.52 38.65 -9.50
C TYR A 572 15.94 37.23 -9.09
N ARG A 573 16.96 37.06 -8.25
CA ARG A 573 17.38 35.75 -7.75
C ARG A 573 16.34 35.09 -6.86
N ALA A 574 15.64 35.86 -6.01
CA ALA A 574 14.55 35.33 -5.18
C ALA A 574 13.40 34.79 -6.04
N ILE A 575 12.95 35.56 -7.05
CA ILE A 575 11.93 35.13 -8.02
C ILE A 575 12.41 33.93 -8.85
N PHE A 576 13.68 33.92 -9.28
CA PHE A 576 14.25 32.80 -10.04
C PHE A 576 14.42 31.52 -9.20
N ARG A 577 14.48 31.60 -7.87
CA ARG A 577 14.46 30.38 -7.03
C ARG A 577 13.06 29.80 -6.89
N TYR A 578 12.03 30.66 -6.93
CA TYR A 578 10.62 30.27 -6.92
C TYR A 578 10.30 29.32 -8.08
N ASN A 579 10.70 29.69 -9.30
CA ASN A 579 10.70 28.83 -10.48
C ASN A 579 11.98 29.12 -11.31
N PRO A 580 12.88 28.13 -11.53
CA PRO A 580 14.22 28.31 -12.12
C PRO A 580 14.22 28.53 -13.65
N ALA A 581 13.25 29.28 -14.16
CA ALA A 581 13.15 29.69 -15.55
C ALA A 581 13.35 31.21 -15.70
N HIS A 582 14.26 31.62 -16.59
CA HIS A 582 14.47 33.04 -16.90
C HIS A 582 13.23 33.71 -17.51
N HIS A 583 12.39 32.94 -18.22
CA HIS A 583 11.11 33.41 -18.75
C HIS A 583 10.12 33.73 -17.62
N TYR A 584 9.95 32.84 -16.63
CA TYR A 584 9.12 33.07 -15.44
C TYR A 584 9.53 34.34 -14.71
N ALA A 585 10.81 34.44 -14.32
CA ALA A 585 11.31 35.59 -13.56
C ALA A 585 11.24 36.92 -14.34
N ARG A 586 11.22 36.86 -15.69
CA ARG A 586 10.98 38.02 -16.55
C ARG A 586 9.50 38.42 -16.61
N VAL A 587 8.57 37.47 -16.65
CA VAL A 587 7.13 37.76 -16.61
C VAL A 587 6.74 38.36 -15.25
N VAL A 588 7.18 37.78 -14.13
CA VAL A 588 6.88 38.33 -12.79
C VAL A 588 7.44 39.76 -12.65
N LYS A 589 8.63 40.04 -13.22
CA LYS A 589 9.16 41.41 -13.33
C LYS A 589 8.23 42.34 -14.13
N GLU A 590 7.92 41.98 -15.38
CA GLU A 590 7.14 42.85 -16.28
C GLU A 590 5.71 43.09 -15.74
N LEU A 591 5.12 42.10 -15.06
CA LEU A 591 3.81 42.23 -14.39
C LEU A 591 3.91 43.10 -13.13
N ALA A 592 4.90 42.90 -12.25
CA ALA A 592 5.06 43.72 -11.05
C ALA A 592 5.36 45.20 -11.37
N GLU A 593 6.18 45.48 -12.39
CA GLU A 593 6.46 46.83 -12.87
C GLU A 593 5.21 47.50 -13.47
N ALA A 594 4.38 46.76 -14.23
CA ALA A 594 3.09 47.24 -14.73
C ALA A 594 2.05 47.51 -13.62
N LEU A 595 2.27 46.97 -12.42
CA LEU A 595 1.47 47.22 -11.21
C LEU A 595 2.09 48.31 -10.30
N GLY A 596 3.21 48.93 -10.69
CA GLY A 596 3.85 50.03 -9.96
C GLY A 596 5.06 49.65 -9.10
N HIS A 597 5.62 48.44 -9.22
CA HIS A 597 6.93 48.13 -8.62
C HIS A 597 8.04 49.01 -9.23
N PRO A 598 9.02 49.51 -8.44
CA PRO A 598 10.13 50.30 -8.97
C PRO A 598 10.88 49.62 -10.11
N ALA A 599 10.82 50.22 -11.30
CA ALA A 599 11.53 49.77 -12.48
C ALA A 599 13.05 50.05 -12.37
N GLU A 600 13.84 49.32 -13.15
CA GLU A 600 15.26 49.65 -13.34
C GLU A 600 15.39 51.00 -14.07
N ALA A 601 16.19 51.92 -13.50
CA ALA A 601 16.46 53.20 -14.14
C ALA A 601 17.12 52.98 -15.51
N PRO A 602 16.69 53.66 -16.58
CA PRO A 602 17.23 53.43 -17.92
C PRO A 602 18.75 53.67 -17.92
N PRO A 603 19.54 52.82 -18.60
CA PRO A 603 20.98 52.94 -18.60
C PRO A 603 21.39 54.31 -19.13
N ALA A 604 22.20 55.04 -18.37
CA ALA A 604 22.68 56.36 -18.75
C ALA A 604 23.26 56.31 -20.18
N PRO A 605 22.94 57.30 -21.05
CA PRO A 605 23.31 57.25 -22.46
C PRO A 605 24.82 57.04 -22.57
N LYS A 606 25.22 55.97 -23.28
CA LYS A 606 26.63 55.67 -23.52
C LYS A 606 27.28 56.92 -24.12
N LYS A 607 28.25 57.51 -23.41
CA LYS A 607 29.01 58.65 -23.94
C LYS A 607 29.53 58.27 -25.31
N THR A 608 29.14 59.02 -26.33
CA THR A 608 29.72 58.91 -27.66
C THR A 608 31.23 59.11 -27.54
N PRO A 609 32.06 58.21 -28.11
CA PRO A 609 33.50 58.44 -28.17
C PRO A 609 33.77 59.78 -28.86
N ALA A 610 34.70 60.57 -28.33
CA ALA A 610 35.19 61.74 -29.02
C ALA A 610 35.83 61.32 -30.37
N PRO A 611 35.70 62.12 -31.44
CA PRO A 611 36.27 61.77 -32.74
C PRO A 611 37.79 61.62 -32.63
N VAL A 612 38.31 60.52 -33.17
CA VAL A 612 39.74 60.19 -33.16
C VAL A 612 40.48 61.13 -34.14
N PRO A 613 41.62 61.74 -33.75
CA PRO A 613 42.44 62.53 -34.67
C PRO A 613 42.99 61.67 -35.83
N ALA A 614 43.12 62.26 -37.02
CA ALA A 614 43.68 61.57 -38.17
C ALA A 614 45.17 61.21 -37.96
N PRO A 615 45.63 60.03 -38.46
CA PRO A 615 47.01 59.58 -38.28
C PRO A 615 48.01 60.34 -39.17
N ALA A 616 49.22 60.55 -38.64
CA ALA A 616 50.36 61.07 -39.38
C ALA A 616 51.03 59.98 -40.26
N PRO A 617 51.73 60.33 -41.35
CA PRO A 617 52.33 59.37 -42.28
C PRO A 617 53.54 58.62 -41.68
N ALA A 618 53.77 57.39 -42.18
CA ALA A 618 54.79 56.49 -41.68
C ALA A 618 56.17 56.64 -42.38
N PRO A 619 57.30 56.41 -41.68
CA PRO A 619 58.63 56.35 -42.27
C PRO A 619 58.98 54.97 -42.87
N THR A 620 59.94 54.94 -43.78
CA THR A 620 60.39 53.76 -44.54
C THR A 620 61.39 52.84 -43.79
N PRO A 621 61.51 51.55 -44.15
CA PRO A 621 62.34 50.56 -43.46
C PRO A 621 63.79 50.49 -43.98
N ALA A 622 64.67 49.87 -43.18
CA ALA A 622 66.06 49.53 -43.51
C ALA A 622 66.36 48.03 -43.32
N ALA A 623 67.47 47.53 -43.89
CA ALA A 623 67.73 46.11 -44.15
C ALA A 623 68.62 45.38 -43.07
N PRO A 624 68.67 44.02 -43.06
CA PRO A 624 69.17 43.22 -41.93
C PRO A 624 70.50 42.45 -42.19
N SER A 625 71.09 41.85 -41.13
CA SER A 625 71.98 40.64 -41.10
C SER A 625 72.69 40.49 -39.72
N PRO A 626 73.30 39.34 -39.34
CA PRO A 626 73.15 37.93 -39.76
C PRO A 626 73.04 36.89 -38.59
N GLU A 627 72.90 35.59 -38.93
CA GLU A 627 73.06 34.38 -38.07
C GLU A 627 74.53 33.81 -38.13
N PRO A 628 75.01 32.82 -37.32
CA PRO A 628 74.40 31.53 -36.84
C PRO A 628 74.68 31.23 -35.31
N ALA A 629 74.78 30.04 -34.68
CA ALA A 629 74.90 28.60 -35.08
C ALA A 629 74.56 27.57 -33.94
N PRO A 630 74.44 26.24 -34.20
CA PRO A 630 74.17 25.13 -33.23
C PRO A 630 75.47 24.35 -32.79
N PRO A 631 75.50 23.30 -31.89
CA PRO A 631 74.48 22.23 -31.69
C PRO A 631 74.35 21.50 -30.30
N SER A 632 73.40 20.53 -30.27
CA SER A 632 73.35 19.25 -29.51
C SER A 632 73.01 19.16 -28.00
N ALA A 633 72.37 18.03 -27.62
CA ALA A 633 71.98 17.53 -26.28
C ALA A 633 72.69 16.15 -26.04
N PRO A 634 72.32 15.19 -25.13
CA PRO A 634 71.24 15.03 -24.12
C PRO A 634 71.85 14.63 -22.72
N PRO A 635 71.29 13.80 -21.79
CA PRO A 635 69.94 13.21 -21.61
C PRO A 635 69.31 13.37 -20.20
N ALA A 636 68.18 12.67 -19.97
CA ALA A 636 67.47 12.53 -18.68
C ALA A 636 68.01 11.35 -17.83
N PRO A 637 67.45 11.06 -16.64
CA PRO A 637 66.18 10.31 -16.56
C PRO A 637 65.00 11.07 -15.95
#